data_AF-A0A0Q8IYJ6-F1
#
_entry.id   AF-A0A0Q8IYJ6-F1
#
_cell.length_a   1.000
_cell.length_b   1.000
_cell.length_c   1.000
_cell.angle_alpha   90.00
_cell.angle_beta   90.00
_cell.angle_gamma   90.00
#
_symmetry.space_group_name_H-M   'P 1'
#
loop_
_entity.id
_entity.type
_entity.pdbx_description
1 polymer ?
#
loop_
_entity_poly.entity_id
_entity_poly.type
_entity_poly.pdbx_seq_one_letter_code
_entity_poly.pdbx_strand_id
1 'polypeptide(L)'
;MRPQTNRLPPTTGKGLAGAHIDRTRPIRFTINGRVTPGFQGDTVLSALLAAGVDTIGTHAGQPLGLRPSAAPAIAYAAKASAPEHALPMERTPARDGAEYRIIAEGPTPGLLARLFQPGRTLGLTLDAGNSLVRPWRSLRGQLAEATDLIVVGGGVAGMAAALAGARAGLKVTLIEASPHLGGHSGLFGTQDGESTPEENVAALTVEIAATQTITVLTHAEVFAIGEGMVRAHQLDVSGERVESQVTDLPARHIVLATGAFERLPVLPGNRLPGIVGAQDAFELSYRYGIWPGHSWLLATSGNPAYRLATLLAESGIALDRILDGRDQASSRYIEFCKAYGIRQFPGTIPLAITPGTGGRLSVELPHGEPVSVDRLVLCGGWQPDLTLWHLAGGESRWNARRERLEPIGEVGGLVLAGSAAGHFTRRGCVTSGIHAVDRLLGRPGQGVDDPVIDAIYETPDRQMHVADSGDATTLTYLDTDNTLMLRPAPPPRRRWTHIFRGAQTGPVRVLSEAPQPLSIGAICAGVGIGLIPPGSAGVVAQERVALVPLARAEPPHPPLARDVATVPAYLADRFGTDAVVATLRHDPSRQLDSGALIFEGEDMLDPRRAVGVVLRTREGKTEALVAASVRNVVVRDLGQAIPADVET
;
A
#
# COMPACT_ATOMS: atom_id res chain seq x y z
N MET A 1 10.48 -26.39 -22.82
CA MET A 1 9.97 -25.37 -21.86
C MET A 1 8.67 -24.80 -22.43
N ARG A 2 7.59 -24.63 -21.64
CA ARG A 2 6.46 -23.80 -22.11
C ARG A 2 6.98 -22.38 -22.36
N PRO A 3 6.56 -21.69 -23.43
CA PRO A 3 7.03 -20.34 -23.70
C PRO A 3 6.63 -19.39 -22.57
N GLN A 4 7.55 -18.53 -22.13
CA GLN A 4 7.23 -17.35 -21.33
C GLN A 4 6.61 -16.30 -22.25
N THR A 5 5.31 -16.43 -22.50
CA THR A 5 4.58 -15.70 -23.54
C THR A 5 4.67 -14.18 -23.41
N ASN A 6 4.88 -13.68 -22.20
CA ASN A 6 4.95 -12.25 -21.92
C ASN A 6 6.39 -11.76 -21.75
N ARG A 7 7.40 -12.60 -21.99
CA ARG A 7 8.80 -12.19 -21.87
C ARG A 7 9.30 -11.64 -23.21
N LEU A 8 9.79 -10.41 -23.16
CA LEU A 8 10.41 -9.70 -24.26
C LEU A 8 11.67 -10.44 -24.75
N PRO A 9 11.97 -10.38 -26.06
CA PRO A 9 13.22 -10.92 -26.61
C PRO A 9 14.47 -10.30 -25.96
N PRO A 10 15.60 -11.02 -25.91
CA PRO A 10 16.88 -10.46 -25.42
C PRO A 10 17.39 -9.30 -26.28
N THR A 11 16.96 -9.20 -27.53
CA THR A 11 17.31 -8.12 -28.47
C THR A 11 16.45 -6.87 -28.31
N THR A 12 15.53 -6.84 -27.33
CA THR A 12 14.68 -5.67 -27.10
C THR A 12 15.54 -4.47 -26.70
N GLY A 13 15.37 -3.35 -27.40
CA GLY A 13 16.19 -2.16 -27.23
C GLY A 13 15.98 -1.44 -25.90
N LYS A 14 16.75 -0.34 -25.72
CA LYS A 14 16.56 0.67 -24.67
C LYS A 14 16.50 0.11 -23.23
N GLY A 15 17.18 -1.01 -22.98
CA GLY A 15 17.25 -1.63 -21.65
C GLY A 15 15.98 -2.39 -21.22
N LEU A 16 14.97 -2.52 -22.08
CA LEU A 16 13.69 -3.18 -21.73
C LEU A 16 13.72 -4.71 -21.82
N ALA A 17 14.91 -5.30 -21.96
CA ALA A 17 15.10 -6.74 -22.12
C ALA A 17 15.28 -7.52 -20.80
N GLY A 18 15.09 -6.88 -19.65
CA GLY A 18 15.25 -7.48 -18.34
C GLY A 18 16.70 -7.41 -17.84
N ALA A 19 17.11 -6.24 -17.35
CA ALA A 19 18.45 -5.97 -16.86
C ALA A 19 18.85 -6.81 -15.63
N HIS A 20 17.88 -7.37 -14.89
CA HIS A 20 18.12 -8.07 -13.63
C HIS A 20 17.91 -9.59 -13.71
N ILE A 21 17.80 -10.16 -14.92
CA ILE A 21 17.69 -11.60 -15.12
C ILE A 21 18.89 -12.16 -15.89
N ASP A 22 19.31 -13.36 -15.52
CA ASP A 22 20.32 -14.12 -16.24
C ASP A 22 19.65 -15.16 -17.15
N ARG A 23 19.52 -14.81 -18.44
CA ARG A 23 18.92 -15.66 -19.47
C ARG A 23 19.70 -16.94 -19.76
N THR A 24 20.96 -17.02 -19.33
CA THR A 24 21.80 -18.22 -19.50
C THR A 24 21.53 -19.26 -18.41
N ARG A 25 20.85 -18.87 -17.33
CA ARG A 25 20.54 -19.72 -16.17
C ARG A 25 19.02 -19.87 -16.02
N PRO A 26 18.37 -20.71 -16.87
CA PRO A 26 16.97 -21.03 -16.72
C PRO A 26 16.71 -21.77 -15.41
N ILE A 27 15.57 -21.47 -14.79
CA ILE A 27 15.10 -22.13 -13.57
C ILE A 27 13.65 -22.59 -13.75
N ARG A 28 13.22 -23.49 -12.88
CA ARG A 28 11.85 -23.97 -12.83
C ARG A 28 11.45 -24.22 -11.38
N PHE A 29 10.34 -23.64 -10.96
CA PHE A 29 9.76 -23.89 -9.65
C PHE A 29 8.28 -24.28 -9.79
N THR A 30 7.68 -24.66 -8.68
CA THR A 30 6.25 -25.00 -8.59
C THR A 30 5.57 -24.05 -7.61
N ILE A 31 4.39 -23.53 -7.96
CA ILE A 31 3.54 -22.80 -7.02
C ILE A 31 2.11 -23.34 -7.06
N ASN A 32 1.57 -23.75 -5.92
CA ASN A 32 0.25 -24.41 -5.84
C ASN A 32 0.11 -25.61 -6.81
N GLY A 33 1.20 -26.32 -7.09
CA GLY A 33 1.24 -27.43 -8.07
C GLY A 33 1.44 -26.99 -9.53
N ARG A 34 1.44 -25.68 -9.83
CA ARG A 34 1.74 -25.14 -11.16
C ARG A 34 3.24 -25.01 -11.37
N VAL A 35 3.77 -25.77 -12.31
CA VAL A 35 5.14 -25.62 -12.81
C VAL A 35 5.28 -24.29 -13.56
N THR A 36 6.21 -23.45 -13.12
CA THR A 36 6.46 -22.12 -13.68
C THR A 36 7.92 -21.99 -14.10
N PRO A 37 8.20 -21.68 -15.39
CA PRO A 37 9.54 -21.40 -15.87
C PRO A 37 9.97 -19.98 -15.50
N GLY A 38 11.27 -19.80 -15.22
CA GLY A 38 11.89 -18.53 -14.89
C GLY A 38 13.34 -18.47 -15.35
N PHE A 39 13.98 -17.34 -15.06
CA PHE A 39 15.43 -17.19 -15.11
C PHE A 39 15.95 -16.79 -13.74
N GLN A 40 17.21 -17.10 -13.44
CA GLN A 40 17.83 -16.53 -12.24
C GLN A 40 17.72 -15.01 -12.25
N GLY A 41 17.40 -14.43 -11.09
CA GLY A 41 17.12 -13.00 -10.94
C GLY A 41 15.63 -12.66 -10.98
N ASP A 42 14.78 -13.56 -11.52
CA ASP A 42 13.34 -13.43 -11.35
C ASP A 42 12.93 -13.52 -9.87
N THR A 43 11.87 -12.80 -9.54
CA THR A 43 11.06 -13.08 -8.35
C THR A 43 9.98 -14.11 -8.70
N VAL A 44 9.34 -14.71 -7.68
CA VAL A 44 8.21 -15.63 -7.92
C VAL A 44 7.11 -14.92 -8.72
N LEU A 45 6.83 -13.65 -8.43
CA LEU A 45 5.87 -12.83 -9.17
C LEU A 45 6.31 -12.57 -10.62
N SER A 46 7.55 -12.15 -10.86
CA SER A 46 8.00 -11.81 -12.22
C SER A 46 8.01 -13.02 -13.15
N ALA A 47 8.41 -14.20 -12.64
CA ALA A 47 8.34 -15.44 -13.39
C ALA A 47 6.88 -15.84 -13.73
N LEU A 48 5.93 -15.64 -12.80
CA LEU A 48 4.51 -15.89 -13.03
C LEU A 48 3.92 -14.97 -14.11
N LEU A 49 4.18 -13.65 -14.00
CA LEU A 49 3.73 -12.66 -14.98
C LEU A 49 4.31 -12.95 -16.38
N ALA A 50 5.57 -13.35 -16.46
CA ALA A 50 6.21 -13.75 -17.72
C ALA A 50 5.63 -15.04 -18.31
N ALA A 51 5.23 -15.98 -17.46
CA ALA A 51 4.58 -17.23 -17.86
C ALA A 51 3.08 -17.07 -18.18
N GLY A 52 2.56 -15.83 -18.22
CA GLY A 52 1.18 -15.56 -18.61
C GLY A 52 0.17 -15.53 -17.47
N VAL A 53 0.60 -15.58 -16.20
CA VAL A 53 -0.30 -15.46 -15.05
C VAL A 53 -0.48 -13.98 -14.70
N ASP A 54 -1.62 -13.42 -15.05
CA ASP A 54 -1.95 -12.00 -14.89
C ASP A 54 -3.17 -11.76 -13.99
N THR A 55 -3.76 -12.82 -13.44
CA THR A 55 -4.98 -12.76 -12.65
C THR A 55 -4.74 -13.39 -11.26
N ILE A 56 -5.07 -12.67 -10.20
CA ILE A 56 -5.01 -13.17 -8.81
C ILE A 56 -6.13 -14.20 -8.60
N GLY A 57 -7.33 -13.87 -9.07
CA GLY A 57 -8.54 -14.57 -8.69
C GLY A 57 -9.77 -13.72 -8.97
N THR A 58 -10.83 -13.94 -8.19
CA THR A 58 -12.08 -13.18 -8.28
C THR A 58 -12.38 -12.42 -6.99
N HIS A 59 -12.82 -11.17 -7.11
CA HIS A 59 -13.39 -10.35 -6.04
C HIS A 59 -14.77 -9.85 -6.48
N ALA A 60 -15.78 -10.07 -5.65
CA ALA A 60 -17.21 -9.95 -5.92
C ALA A 60 -17.62 -10.55 -7.27
N GLY A 61 -17.08 -11.74 -7.58
CA GLY A 61 -17.31 -12.45 -8.83
C GLY A 61 -16.61 -11.87 -10.07
N GLN A 62 -15.82 -10.81 -9.95
CA GLN A 62 -15.08 -10.20 -11.06
C GLN A 62 -13.58 -10.52 -10.99
N PRO A 63 -12.90 -10.75 -12.13
CA PRO A 63 -11.48 -11.04 -12.13
C PRO A 63 -10.65 -9.85 -11.66
N LEU A 64 -9.60 -10.12 -10.88
CA LEU A 64 -8.67 -9.11 -10.37
C LEU A 64 -7.25 -9.35 -10.89
N GLY A 65 -6.63 -8.31 -11.44
CA GLY A 65 -5.30 -8.37 -12.03
C GLY A 65 -4.17 -8.50 -11.01
N LEU A 66 -3.24 -9.42 -11.26
CA LEU A 66 -2.02 -9.66 -10.50
C LEU A 66 -0.97 -8.57 -10.80
N ARG A 67 -0.39 -7.99 -9.74
CA ARG A 67 0.54 -6.86 -9.82
C ARG A 67 1.43 -6.79 -8.57
N PRO A 68 2.58 -6.07 -8.62
CA PRO A 68 3.48 -5.93 -7.47
C PRO A 68 2.80 -5.42 -6.19
N SER A 69 1.94 -4.40 -6.30
CA SER A 69 1.24 -3.80 -5.15
C SER A 69 0.16 -4.67 -4.51
N ALA A 70 -0.20 -5.80 -5.14
CA ALA A 70 -1.29 -6.67 -4.69
C ALA A 70 -1.03 -8.15 -4.99
N ALA A 71 0.22 -8.59 -4.84
CA ALA A 71 0.56 -10.00 -4.91
C ALA A 71 0.25 -10.69 -3.56
N PRO A 72 -0.27 -11.92 -3.56
CA PRO A 72 -0.51 -12.64 -2.31
C PRO A 72 0.80 -13.12 -1.69
N ALA A 73 0.80 -13.28 -0.37
CA ALA A 73 1.92 -13.91 0.33
C ALA A 73 2.07 -15.38 -0.09
N ILE A 74 3.31 -15.87 -0.07
CA ILE A 74 3.67 -17.26 -0.35
C ILE A 74 4.54 -17.81 0.77
N ALA A 75 4.73 -19.12 0.79
CA ALA A 75 5.77 -19.76 1.59
C ALA A 75 6.23 -21.02 0.88
N TYR A 76 7.38 -21.56 1.28
CA TYR A 76 7.74 -22.92 0.86
C TYR A 76 6.64 -23.90 1.30
N ALA A 77 6.29 -24.86 0.45
CA ALA A 77 5.14 -25.75 0.65
C ALA A 77 5.17 -26.47 2.00
N ALA A 78 6.36 -26.90 2.44
CA ALA A 78 6.58 -27.55 3.73
C ALA A 78 6.34 -26.66 4.97
N LYS A 79 6.35 -25.33 4.79
CA LYS A 79 6.26 -24.32 5.85
C LYS A 79 5.02 -23.41 5.67
N ALA A 80 4.11 -23.73 4.76
CA ALA A 80 3.03 -22.84 4.36
C ALA A 80 1.95 -22.59 5.42
N SER A 81 1.92 -23.37 6.50
CA SER A 81 1.02 -23.19 7.65
C SER A 81 1.57 -22.25 8.72
N ALA A 82 2.83 -21.80 8.60
CA ALA A 82 3.55 -21.03 9.62
C ALA A 82 3.72 -19.55 9.14
N PRO A 83 2.99 -18.58 9.72
CA PRO A 83 3.03 -17.17 9.34
C PRO A 83 4.43 -16.54 9.32
N GLU A 84 5.33 -16.97 10.19
CA GLU A 84 6.73 -16.52 10.29
C GLU A 84 7.57 -16.86 9.06
N HIS A 85 7.14 -17.86 8.29
CA HIS A 85 7.77 -18.28 7.05
C HIS A 85 7.08 -17.69 5.81
N ALA A 86 6.13 -16.78 6.00
CA ALA A 86 5.49 -16.05 4.92
C ALA A 86 6.49 -15.13 4.21
N LEU A 87 6.42 -15.14 2.88
CA LEU A 87 7.29 -14.40 1.99
C LEU A 87 6.44 -13.57 1.01
N PRO A 88 6.79 -12.31 0.74
CA PRO A 88 6.19 -11.49 -0.31
C PRO A 88 6.59 -12.02 -1.69
N MET A 89 5.60 -12.43 -2.50
CA MET A 89 5.81 -13.03 -3.81
C MET A 89 6.60 -12.13 -4.77
N GLU A 90 6.38 -10.82 -4.68
CA GLU A 90 6.99 -9.77 -5.47
C GLU A 90 8.48 -9.53 -5.16
N ARG A 91 8.93 -9.90 -3.97
CA ARG A 91 10.30 -9.70 -3.46
C ARG A 91 11.10 -10.99 -3.35
N THR A 92 10.43 -12.14 -3.31
CA THR A 92 11.04 -13.46 -3.13
C THR A 92 11.72 -13.90 -4.42
N PRO A 93 13.06 -14.09 -4.46
CA PRO A 93 13.73 -14.66 -5.62
C PRO A 93 13.17 -16.05 -5.93
N ALA A 94 12.88 -16.30 -7.20
CA ALA A 94 12.52 -17.63 -7.67
C ALA A 94 13.75 -18.55 -7.61
N ARG A 95 13.61 -19.71 -6.96
CA ARG A 95 14.68 -20.71 -6.82
C ARG A 95 14.36 -21.95 -7.63
N ASP A 96 15.37 -22.49 -8.31
CA ASP A 96 15.21 -23.71 -9.08
C ASP A 96 14.79 -24.89 -8.19
N GLY A 97 13.86 -25.71 -8.66
CA GLY A 97 13.28 -26.82 -7.92
C GLY A 97 12.40 -26.43 -6.72
N ALA A 98 12.26 -25.15 -6.38
CA ALA A 98 11.47 -24.75 -5.22
C ALA A 98 9.98 -25.07 -5.39
N GLU A 99 9.35 -25.41 -4.27
CA GLU A 99 7.90 -25.62 -4.20
C GLU A 99 7.31 -24.58 -3.25
N TYR A 100 6.50 -23.69 -3.79
CA TYR A 100 5.80 -22.65 -3.06
C TYR A 100 4.30 -22.95 -2.95
N ARG A 101 3.68 -22.41 -1.91
CA ARG A 101 2.24 -22.33 -1.75
C ARG A 101 1.84 -20.90 -1.45
N ILE A 102 0.70 -20.49 -2.00
CA ILE A 102 0.06 -19.22 -1.64
C ILE A 102 -0.53 -19.36 -0.24
N ILE A 103 -0.27 -18.37 0.60
CA ILE A 103 -0.90 -18.20 1.90
C ILE A 103 -2.19 -17.41 1.65
N ALA A 104 -3.32 -18.10 1.68
CA ALA A 104 -4.64 -17.50 1.55
C ALA A 104 -5.57 -18.10 2.61
N GLU A 105 -6.39 -17.25 3.25
CA GLU A 105 -7.51 -17.69 4.07
C GLU A 105 -8.67 -18.07 3.15
N GLY A 106 -9.00 -19.37 3.08
CA GLY A 106 -10.11 -19.86 2.27
C GLY A 106 -9.92 -21.30 1.77
N PRO A 107 -10.98 -21.94 1.26
CA PRO A 107 -10.90 -23.29 0.73
C PRO A 107 -9.90 -23.33 -0.43
N THR A 108 -8.82 -24.09 -0.27
CA THR A 108 -7.86 -24.28 -1.34
C THR A 108 -8.54 -25.05 -2.49
N PRO A 109 -8.42 -24.62 -3.75
CA PRO A 109 -9.01 -25.35 -4.86
C PRO A 109 -8.56 -26.82 -4.84
N GLY A 110 -9.52 -27.75 -4.94
CA GLY A 110 -9.25 -29.18 -5.01
C GLY A 110 -8.44 -29.56 -6.24
N LEU A 111 -7.86 -30.76 -6.25
CA LEU A 111 -6.93 -31.22 -7.29
C LEU A 111 -7.54 -31.12 -8.71
N LEU A 112 -8.81 -31.51 -8.86
CA LEU A 112 -9.56 -31.39 -10.12
C LEU A 112 -9.77 -29.93 -10.53
N ALA A 113 -10.11 -29.04 -9.59
CA ALA A 113 -10.29 -27.61 -9.89
C ALA A 113 -8.99 -26.98 -10.41
N ARG A 114 -7.82 -27.40 -9.90
CA ARG A 114 -6.50 -26.93 -10.37
C ARG A 114 -6.16 -27.41 -11.78
N LEU A 115 -6.62 -28.60 -12.18
CA LEU A 115 -6.44 -29.14 -13.53
C LEU A 115 -7.23 -28.35 -14.59
N PHE A 116 -8.35 -27.75 -14.20
CA PHE A 116 -9.20 -26.93 -15.07
C PHE A 116 -9.05 -25.42 -14.85
N GLN A 117 -8.14 -24.98 -13.97
CA GLN A 117 -7.89 -23.56 -13.77
C GLN A 117 -7.35 -22.93 -15.06
N PRO A 118 -7.93 -21.81 -15.54
CA PRO A 118 -7.40 -21.10 -16.69
C PRO A 118 -5.91 -20.79 -16.48
N GLY A 119 -5.09 -21.03 -17.51
CA GLY A 119 -3.64 -20.82 -17.44
C GLY A 119 -3.19 -19.40 -17.07
N ARG A 120 -4.10 -18.43 -16.95
CA ARG A 120 -3.83 -17.03 -16.62
C ARG A 120 -4.06 -16.64 -15.14
N THR A 121 -4.68 -17.51 -14.33
CA THR A 121 -5.10 -17.16 -12.95
C THR A 121 -4.41 -17.98 -11.87
N LEU A 122 -4.22 -17.37 -10.69
CA LEU A 122 -3.88 -18.09 -9.44
C LEU A 122 -5.14 -18.69 -8.77
N GLY A 123 -6.33 -18.24 -9.18
CA GLY A 123 -7.62 -18.81 -8.82
C GLY A 123 -8.02 -18.65 -7.35
N LEU A 124 -7.65 -17.52 -6.73
CA LEU A 124 -8.10 -17.16 -5.39
C LEU A 124 -9.52 -16.60 -5.39
N THR A 125 -10.26 -16.79 -4.30
CA THR A 125 -11.53 -16.09 -4.04
C THR A 125 -11.27 -15.02 -2.99
N LEU A 126 -11.39 -13.75 -3.36
CA LEU A 126 -10.95 -12.61 -2.56
C LEU A 126 -12.08 -11.98 -1.72
N ASP A 127 -13.27 -12.58 -1.74
CA ASP A 127 -14.47 -12.11 -1.03
C ASP A 127 -14.42 -12.37 0.49
N ALA A 128 -13.58 -13.31 0.91
CA ALA A 128 -13.27 -13.46 2.32
C ALA A 128 -12.38 -12.28 2.75
N GLY A 129 -12.72 -11.63 3.87
CA GLY A 129 -11.83 -10.66 4.49
C GLY A 129 -10.44 -11.27 4.65
N ASN A 130 -9.38 -10.47 4.46
CA ASN A 130 -7.97 -10.87 4.62
C ASN A 130 -7.33 -11.73 3.50
N SER A 131 -7.90 -11.78 2.29
CA SER A 131 -7.35 -12.61 1.19
C SER A 131 -5.96 -12.21 0.64
N LEU A 132 -5.44 -11.02 0.99
CA LEU A 132 -4.10 -10.53 0.62
C LEU A 132 -3.29 -10.06 1.84
N VAL A 133 -3.43 -10.78 2.97
CA VAL A 133 -2.67 -10.50 4.19
C VAL A 133 -1.17 -10.55 3.98
N ARG A 134 -0.47 -9.78 4.80
CA ARG A 134 0.98 -9.79 4.96
C ARG A 134 1.29 -10.29 6.37
N PRO A 135 1.37 -11.62 6.59
CA PRO A 135 1.42 -12.19 7.94
C PRO A 135 2.60 -11.68 8.78
N TRP A 136 3.72 -11.33 8.14
CA TRP A 136 4.88 -10.75 8.82
C TRP A 136 4.60 -9.42 9.52
N ARG A 137 3.55 -8.67 9.15
CA ARG A 137 3.22 -7.38 9.77
C ARG A 137 2.76 -7.49 11.22
N SER A 138 2.28 -8.66 11.65
CA SER A 138 1.88 -8.90 13.04
C SER A 138 3.00 -9.54 13.89
N LEU A 139 4.12 -9.91 13.28
CA LEU A 139 5.23 -10.55 13.98
C LEU A 139 6.04 -9.52 14.77
N ARG A 140 6.61 -10.00 15.88
CA ARG A 140 7.61 -9.24 16.65
C ARG A 140 8.95 -9.28 15.91
N GLY A 141 9.68 -8.18 15.96
CA GLY A 141 11.02 -8.10 15.41
C GLY A 141 12.07 -8.64 16.38
N GLN A 142 13.10 -9.26 15.84
CA GLN A 142 14.35 -9.50 16.56
C GLN A 142 15.11 -8.17 16.67
N LEU A 143 15.52 -7.79 17.88
CA LEU A 143 16.26 -6.56 18.09
C LEU A 143 17.65 -6.63 17.44
N ALA A 144 17.94 -5.70 16.53
CA ALA A 144 19.25 -5.50 15.93
C ALA A 144 20.12 -4.53 16.74
N GLU A 145 21.40 -4.46 16.38
CA GLU A 145 22.31 -3.45 16.91
C GLU A 145 21.84 -2.04 16.50
N ALA A 146 21.92 -1.10 17.44
CA ALA A 146 21.59 0.28 17.16
C ALA A 146 22.56 0.90 16.13
N THR A 147 22.04 1.81 15.33
CA THR A 147 22.82 2.60 14.37
C THR A 147 22.59 4.09 14.58
N ASP A 148 23.49 4.95 14.11
CA ASP A 148 23.31 6.39 14.28
C ASP A 148 22.23 6.93 13.33
N LEU A 149 22.22 6.45 12.09
CA LEU A 149 21.28 6.86 11.05
C LEU A 149 20.69 5.64 10.31
N ILE A 150 19.36 5.59 10.24
CA ILE A 150 18.65 4.71 9.30
C ILE A 150 18.15 5.54 8.13
N VAL A 151 18.41 5.07 6.91
CA VAL A 151 17.82 5.62 5.69
C VAL A 151 16.89 4.57 5.10
N VAL A 152 15.60 4.92 4.97
CA VAL A 152 14.57 4.03 4.41
C VAL A 152 14.30 4.41 2.96
N GLY A 153 14.64 3.53 2.03
CA GLY A 153 14.51 3.69 0.58
C GLY A 153 15.86 3.85 -0.12
N GLY A 154 16.18 2.93 -1.03
CA GLY A 154 17.40 2.86 -1.82
C GLY A 154 17.35 3.62 -3.14
N GLY A 155 16.44 4.59 -3.29
CA GLY A 155 16.42 5.52 -4.43
C GLY A 155 17.54 6.56 -4.36
N VAL A 156 17.66 7.40 -5.39
CA VAL A 156 18.73 8.43 -5.47
C VAL A 156 18.78 9.36 -4.25
N ALA A 157 17.62 9.70 -3.66
CA ALA A 157 17.55 10.50 -2.43
C ALA A 157 18.14 9.77 -1.21
N GLY A 158 17.77 8.50 -1.02
CA GLY A 158 18.25 7.72 0.11
C GLY A 158 19.72 7.32 -0.04
N MET A 159 20.18 7.00 -1.25
CA MET A 159 21.60 6.79 -1.53
C MET A 159 22.43 8.03 -1.21
N ALA A 160 21.97 9.21 -1.63
CA ALA A 160 22.62 10.48 -1.32
C ALA A 160 22.60 10.80 0.18
N ALA A 161 21.48 10.54 0.87
CA ALA A 161 21.39 10.68 2.32
C ALA A 161 22.33 9.74 3.06
N ALA A 162 22.45 8.49 2.62
CA ALA A 162 23.34 7.51 3.25
C ALA A 162 24.81 7.92 3.14
N LEU A 163 25.23 8.36 1.94
CA LEU A 163 26.58 8.90 1.72
C LEU A 163 26.83 10.18 2.52
N ALA A 164 25.86 11.10 2.59
CA ALA A 164 25.97 12.31 3.39
C ALA A 164 26.10 12.01 4.89
N GLY A 165 25.32 11.05 5.41
CA GLY A 165 25.43 10.57 6.79
C GLY A 165 26.78 9.94 7.09
N ALA A 166 27.28 9.08 6.20
CA ALA A 166 28.59 8.46 6.34
C ALA A 166 29.73 9.50 6.32
N ARG A 167 29.67 10.48 5.40
CA ARG A 167 30.62 11.61 5.35
C ARG A 167 30.56 12.50 6.60
N ALA A 168 29.41 12.55 7.27
CA ALA A 168 29.24 13.22 8.55
C ALA A 168 29.76 12.38 9.75
N GLY A 169 30.30 11.18 9.51
CA GLY A 169 30.88 10.31 10.53
C GLY A 169 29.88 9.37 11.22
N LEU A 170 28.66 9.23 10.70
CA LEU A 170 27.62 8.37 11.27
C LEU A 170 27.79 6.92 10.83
N LYS A 171 27.45 5.96 11.69
CA LYS A 171 27.13 4.59 11.27
C LYS A 171 25.76 4.59 10.60
N VAL A 172 25.67 4.13 9.36
CA VAL A 172 24.45 4.23 8.54
C VAL A 172 23.93 2.86 8.17
N THR A 173 22.62 2.65 8.30
CA THR A 173 21.93 1.50 7.72
C THR A 173 20.98 1.99 6.62
N LEU A 174 21.26 1.63 5.36
CA LEU A 174 20.40 1.90 4.21
C LEU A 174 19.51 0.68 3.94
N ILE A 175 18.20 0.86 4.03
CA ILE A 175 17.21 -0.22 3.90
C ILE A 175 16.42 -0.05 2.58
N GLU A 176 16.40 -1.07 1.73
CA GLU A 176 15.70 -1.08 0.44
C GLU A 176 14.84 -2.34 0.28
N ALA A 177 13.56 -2.14 -0.10
CA ALA A 177 12.60 -3.22 -0.24
C ALA A 177 12.92 -4.15 -1.42
N SER A 178 13.47 -3.59 -2.50
CA SER A 178 13.87 -4.27 -3.72
C SER A 178 15.18 -5.05 -3.55
N PRO A 179 15.50 -5.96 -4.48
CA PRO A 179 16.82 -6.60 -4.56
C PRO A 179 17.96 -5.65 -4.98
N HIS A 180 17.64 -4.45 -5.48
CA HIS A 180 18.60 -3.53 -6.09
C HIS A 180 18.35 -2.09 -5.64
N LEU A 181 19.42 -1.32 -5.50
CA LEU A 181 19.36 0.13 -5.31
C LEU A 181 19.02 0.85 -6.64
N GLY A 182 18.68 2.14 -6.55
CA GLY A 182 18.42 3.02 -7.70
C GLY A 182 17.01 3.62 -7.77
N GLY A 183 16.05 3.00 -7.08
CA GLY A 183 14.66 3.44 -7.05
C GLY A 183 14.02 3.48 -8.45
N HIS A 184 13.21 4.52 -8.71
CA HIS A 184 12.38 4.66 -9.92
C HIS A 184 12.88 5.75 -10.91
N SER A 185 14.09 6.27 -10.71
CA SER A 185 14.63 7.38 -11.52
C SER A 185 14.68 7.08 -13.02
N GLY A 186 14.83 5.80 -13.37
CA GLY A 186 14.89 5.31 -14.74
C GLY A 186 13.69 5.67 -15.61
N LEU A 187 12.47 5.80 -15.04
CA LEU A 187 11.26 6.18 -15.81
C LEU A 187 11.22 7.68 -16.16
N PHE A 188 11.80 8.54 -15.34
CA PHE A 188 11.68 9.99 -15.51
C PHE A 188 12.74 10.57 -16.46
N GLY A 189 13.84 9.84 -16.66
CA GLY A 189 14.89 10.21 -17.60
C GLY A 189 15.80 11.34 -17.10
N THR A 190 16.47 12.00 -18.04
CA THR A 190 17.41 13.10 -17.77
C THR A 190 16.76 14.46 -17.94
N GLN A 191 17.37 15.48 -17.34
CA GLN A 191 17.15 16.90 -17.68
C GLN A 191 18.45 17.51 -18.23
N ASP A 192 18.42 18.79 -18.62
CA ASP A 192 19.60 19.45 -19.16
C ASP A 192 20.71 19.57 -18.10
N GLY A 193 21.94 19.22 -18.50
CA GLY A 193 23.13 19.25 -17.62
C GLY A 193 23.22 18.08 -16.64
N GLU A 194 22.35 17.07 -16.78
CA GLU A 194 22.28 15.91 -15.90
C GLU A 194 22.82 14.64 -16.59
N SER A 195 23.60 13.82 -15.86
CA SER A 195 23.96 12.46 -16.33
C SER A 195 22.73 11.56 -16.44
N THR A 196 22.82 10.43 -17.13
CA THR A 196 21.70 9.48 -17.20
C THR A 196 21.33 8.93 -15.81
N PRO A 197 20.06 8.54 -15.57
CA PRO A 197 19.68 7.85 -14.35
C PRO A 197 20.58 6.64 -14.07
N GLU A 198 20.89 5.86 -15.10
CA GLU A 198 21.73 4.66 -15.02
C GLU A 198 23.16 4.98 -14.57
N GLU A 199 23.80 5.98 -15.18
CA GLU A 199 25.15 6.43 -14.79
C GLU A 199 25.19 6.94 -13.35
N ASN A 200 24.18 7.72 -12.93
CA ASN A 200 24.14 8.25 -11.57
C ASN A 200 23.88 7.17 -10.53
N VAL A 201 22.97 6.25 -10.79
CA VAL A 201 22.72 5.11 -9.91
C VAL A 201 23.96 4.22 -9.81
N ALA A 202 24.65 3.97 -10.93
CA ALA A 202 25.89 3.21 -10.93
C ALA A 202 26.97 3.90 -10.09
N ALA A 203 27.17 5.22 -10.26
CA ALA A 203 28.13 5.99 -9.48
C ALA A 203 27.83 5.97 -7.98
N LEU A 204 26.57 6.20 -7.59
CA LEU A 204 26.14 6.15 -6.18
C LEU A 204 26.31 4.74 -5.58
N THR A 205 26.00 3.70 -6.36
CA THR A 205 26.16 2.31 -5.91
C THR A 205 27.62 1.96 -5.66
N VAL A 206 28.53 2.37 -6.56
CA VAL A 206 29.98 2.17 -6.38
C VAL A 206 30.48 2.90 -5.13
N GLU A 207 30.06 4.14 -4.91
CA GLU A 207 30.49 4.91 -3.76
C GLU A 207 29.96 4.32 -2.43
N ILE A 208 28.70 3.88 -2.41
CA ILE A 208 28.12 3.20 -1.24
C ILE A 208 28.88 1.91 -0.93
N ALA A 209 29.15 1.08 -1.95
CA ALA A 209 29.88 -0.17 -1.76
C ALA A 209 31.32 0.05 -1.25
N ALA A 210 31.95 1.18 -1.58
CA ALA A 210 33.27 1.55 -1.08
C ALA A 210 33.26 2.11 0.36
N THR A 211 32.09 2.47 0.90
CA THR A 211 31.97 3.16 2.19
C THR A 211 31.65 2.18 3.33
N GLN A 212 32.65 1.82 4.11
CA GLN A 212 32.55 0.78 5.16
C GLN A 212 31.58 1.08 6.31
N THR A 213 31.23 2.35 6.53
CA THR A 213 30.29 2.75 7.59
C THR A 213 28.82 2.63 7.16
N ILE A 214 28.55 2.29 5.90
CA ILE A 214 27.21 2.05 5.38
C ILE A 214 26.93 0.55 5.31
N THR A 215 25.95 0.09 6.07
CA THR A 215 25.36 -1.25 5.94
C THR A 215 24.14 -1.16 5.01
N VAL A 216 24.15 -1.92 3.91
CA VAL A 216 23.02 -1.98 2.98
C VAL A 216 22.19 -3.24 3.23
N LEU A 217 20.89 -3.05 3.49
CA LEU A 217 19.91 -4.13 3.62
C LEU A 217 18.92 -4.07 2.45
N THR A 218 19.20 -4.82 1.38
CA THR A 218 18.24 -5.07 0.29
C THR A 218 17.25 -6.17 0.66
N HIS A 219 16.18 -6.34 -0.12
CA HIS A 219 15.08 -7.26 0.20
C HIS A 219 14.46 -6.99 1.59
N ALA A 220 14.52 -5.75 2.08
CA ALA A 220 14.10 -5.36 3.42
C ALA A 220 13.04 -4.24 3.34
N GLU A 221 11.79 -4.55 3.69
CA GLU A 221 10.68 -3.59 3.67
C GLU A 221 10.45 -3.10 5.10
N VAL A 222 10.65 -1.79 5.36
CA VAL A 222 10.19 -1.17 6.59
C VAL A 222 8.69 -1.01 6.53
N PHE A 223 7.97 -1.60 7.49
CA PHE A 223 6.51 -1.58 7.52
C PHE A 223 5.92 -0.97 8.79
N ALA A 224 6.76 -0.70 9.79
CA ALA A 224 6.36 0.01 11.01
C ALA A 224 7.51 0.88 11.53
N ILE A 225 7.15 1.95 12.26
CA ILE A 225 8.08 2.95 12.76
C ILE A 225 7.47 3.65 13.99
N GLY A 226 8.33 4.06 14.93
CA GLY A 226 7.93 4.77 16.14
C GLY A 226 9.11 4.95 17.11
N GLU A 227 9.17 6.08 17.82
CA GLU A 227 10.12 6.36 18.89
C GLU A 227 11.60 6.00 18.60
N GLY A 228 12.13 6.41 17.45
CA GLY A 228 13.53 6.12 17.08
C GLY A 228 13.79 4.64 16.76
N MET A 229 12.76 3.91 16.34
CA MET A 229 12.87 2.51 15.94
C MET A 229 12.08 2.27 14.66
N VAL A 230 12.64 1.45 13.78
CA VAL A 230 11.92 0.91 12.61
C VAL A 230 11.82 -0.60 12.71
N ARG A 231 10.73 -1.17 12.21
CA ARG A 231 10.58 -2.62 12.04
C ARG A 231 10.56 -2.96 10.56
N ALA A 232 11.45 -3.86 10.17
CA ALA A 232 11.63 -4.29 8.80
C ALA A 232 11.34 -5.78 8.64
N HIS A 233 10.69 -6.15 7.53
CA HIS A 233 10.63 -7.52 7.03
C HIS A 233 11.78 -7.73 6.04
N GLN A 234 12.72 -8.62 6.38
CA GLN A 234 13.91 -8.91 5.60
C GLN A 234 13.87 -10.33 5.04
N LEU A 235 14.34 -10.49 3.80
CA LEU A 235 14.58 -11.80 3.22
C LEU A 235 16.08 -12.12 3.25
N ASP A 236 16.44 -13.24 3.89
CA ASP A 236 17.76 -13.83 3.70
C ASP A 236 17.75 -14.66 2.41
N VAL A 237 18.58 -14.24 1.46
CA VAL A 237 18.72 -14.84 0.13
C VAL A 237 20.08 -15.52 -0.08
N SER A 238 20.89 -15.62 0.98
CA SER A 238 22.24 -16.21 0.92
C SER A 238 22.21 -17.74 0.81
N GLY A 239 21.22 -18.39 1.41
CA GLY A 239 21.04 -19.84 1.40
C GLY A 239 20.33 -20.39 0.16
N GLU A 240 20.21 -21.73 0.12
CA GLU A 240 19.43 -22.43 -0.92
C GLU A 240 17.94 -22.07 -0.88
N ARG A 241 17.42 -21.87 0.34
CA ARG A 241 16.05 -21.40 0.57
C ARG A 241 16.08 -19.94 1.03
N VAL A 242 15.05 -19.21 0.60
CA VAL A 242 14.82 -17.85 1.07
C VAL A 242 14.16 -17.90 2.44
N GLU A 243 14.75 -17.23 3.43
CA GLU A 243 14.21 -17.17 4.78
C GLU A 243 13.64 -15.78 5.09
N SER A 244 12.58 -15.76 5.90
CA SER A 244 11.90 -14.55 6.35
C SER A 244 12.38 -14.19 7.75
N GLN A 245 12.72 -12.93 7.96
CA GLN A 245 13.05 -12.37 9.26
C GLN A 245 12.30 -11.06 9.46
N VAL A 246 11.88 -10.80 10.70
CA VAL A 246 11.41 -9.47 11.11
C VAL A 246 12.41 -8.93 12.11
N THR A 247 12.86 -7.70 11.90
CA THR A 247 13.95 -7.08 12.66
C THR A 247 13.51 -5.72 13.17
N ASP A 248 13.77 -5.45 14.44
CA ASP A 248 13.58 -4.15 15.08
C ASP A 248 14.94 -3.44 15.11
N LEU A 249 15.05 -2.30 14.42
CA LEU A 249 16.28 -1.54 14.28
C LEU A 249 16.15 -0.18 14.99
N PRO A 250 16.82 0.01 16.14
CA PRO A 250 16.89 1.30 16.81
C PRO A 250 17.84 2.26 16.08
N ALA A 251 17.46 3.53 15.99
CA ALA A 251 18.28 4.59 15.45
C ALA A 251 18.03 5.95 16.11
N ARG A 252 19.08 6.76 16.21
CA ARG A 252 18.98 8.15 16.69
C ARG A 252 18.32 9.05 15.66
N HIS A 253 18.63 8.82 14.39
CA HIS A 253 18.13 9.60 13.28
C HIS A 253 17.55 8.69 12.20
N ILE A 254 16.45 9.13 11.59
CA ILE A 254 15.78 8.40 10.52
C ILE A 254 15.52 9.34 9.34
N VAL A 255 15.97 8.94 8.14
CA VAL A 255 15.58 9.58 6.88
C VAL A 255 14.58 8.68 6.15
N LEU A 256 13.38 9.18 5.91
CA LEU A 256 12.38 8.54 5.07
C LEU A 256 12.52 9.02 3.62
N ALA A 257 13.15 8.21 2.78
CA ALA A 257 13.33 8.42 1.34
C ALA A 257 12.48 7.41 0.53
N THR A 258 11.26 7.15 0.99
CA THR A 258 10.30 6.16 0.47
C THR A 258 9.76 6.48 -0.93
N GLY A 259 10.00 7.70 -1.42
CA GLY A 259 9.61 8.12 -2.76
C GLY A 259 8.12 8.47 -2.88
N ALA A 260 7.57 8.27 -4.06
CA ALA A 260 6.16 8.48 -4.38
C ALA A 260 5.66 7.29 -5.21
N PHE A 261 4.38 6.96 -5.06
CA PHE A 261 3.74 5.93 -5.85
C PHE A 261 2.77 6.53 -6.87
N GLU A 262 2.60 5.83 -7.98
CA GLU A 262 1.64 6.17 -9.01
C GLU A 262 0.22 5.82 -8.54
N ARG A 263 -0.73 6.75 -8.70
CA ARG A 263 -2.15 6.48 -8.51
C ARG A 263 -2.78 6.16 -9.85
N LEU A 264 -3.62 5.13 -9.89
CA LEU A 264 -4.45 4.87 -11.07
C LEU A 264 -5.72 5.74 -11.04
N PRO A 265 -6.24 6.14 -12.22
CA PRO A 265 -7.56 6.73 -12.33
C PRO A 265 -8.65 5.90 -11.64
N VAL A 266 -9.61 6.59 -11.01
CA VAL A 266 -10.75 5.97 -10.33
C VAL A 266 -11.89 5.85 -11.32
N LEU A 267 -11.98 4.70 -11.98
CA LEU A 267 -13.01 4.40 -12.98
C LEU A 267 -13.40 2.91 -12.97
N PRO A 268 -14.61 2.57 -13.44
CA PRO A 268 -15.08 1.18 -13.45
C PRO A 268 -14.14 0.24 -14.19
N GLY A 269 -13.76 -0.86 -13.53
CA GLY A 269 -12.87 -1.87 -14.07
C GLY A 269 -11.37 -1.57 -13.93
N ASN A 270 -10.94 -0.52 -13.22
CA ASN A 270 -9.54 -0.08 -13.10
C ASN A 270 -8.54 -1.10 -12.51
N ARG A 271 -8.98 -2.29 -12.09
CA ARG A 271 -8.11 -3.39 -11.65
C ARG A 271 -8.30 -4.71 -12.38
N LEU A 272 -8.99 -4.73 -13.52
CA LEU A 272 -9.07 -5.93 -14.36
C LEU A 272 -7.68 -6.43 -14.80
N PRO A 273 -7.51 -7.75 -15.05
CA PRO A 273 -6.29 -8.29 -15.64
C PRO A 273 -5.96 -7.60 -16.97
N GLY A 274 -4.69 -7.25 -17.16
CA GLY A 274 -4.24 -6.45 -18.32
C GLY A 274 -4.14 -4.94 -18.05
N ILE A 275 -4.63 -4.45 -16.90
CA ILE A 275 -4.42 -3.06 -16.49
C ILE A 275 -3.18 -2.93 -15.61
N VAL A 276 -2.33 -1.95 -15.92
CA VAL A 276 -1.08 -1.67 -15.19
C VAL A 276 -0.81 -0.17 -15.12
N GLY A 277 -0.07 0.27 -14.10
CA GLY A 277 0.50 1.62 -14.03
C GLY A 277 1.66 1.83 -15.00
N ALA A 278 1.96 3.06 -15.41
CA ALA A 278 3.13 3.35 -16.22
C ALA A 278 4.44 3.02 -15.47
N GLN A 279 4.51 3.26 -14.16
CA GLN A 279 5.69 2.91 -13.37
C GLN A 279 5.89 1.40 -13.31
N ASP A 280 4.85 0.65 -12.95
CA ASP A 280 4.94 -0.82 -12.89
C ASP A 280 5.24 -1.43 -14.27
N ALA A 281 4.68 -0.88 -15.34
CA ALA A 281 4.95 -1.34 -16.70
C ALA A 281 6.42 -1.12 -17.09
N PHE A 282 6.98 0.04 -16.74
CA PHE A 282 8.41 0.32 -16.94
C PHE A 282 9.28 -0.62 -16.11
N GLU A 283 9.03 -0.76 -14.82
CA GLU A 283 9.87 -1.59 -13.95
C GLU A 283 9.84 -3.07 -14.33
N LEU A 284 8.65 -3.59 -14.69
CA LEU A 284 8.51 -4.98 -15.16
C LEU A 284 9.27 -5.23 -16.47
N SER A 285 9.23 -4.28 -17.41
CA SER A 285 9.95 -4.39 -18.68
C SER A 285 11.46 -4.20 -18.50
N TYR A 286 11.88 -3.12 -17.83
CA TYR A 286 13.28 -2.81 -17.58
C TYR A 286 13.98 -3.90 -16.75
N ARG A 287 13.42 -4.30 -15.59
CA ARG A 287 14.10 -5.25 -14.69
C ARG A 287 13.98 -6.70 -15.15
N TYR A 288 12.81 -7.10 -15.64
CA TYR A 288 12.50 -8.52 -15.89
C TYR A 288 12.15 -8.85 -17.35
N GLY A 289 12.10 -7.85 -18.24
CA GLY A 289 11.75 -8.04 -19.64
C GLY A 289 10.30 -8.47 -19.82
N ILE A 290 9.37 -7.98 -19.00
CA ILE A 290 7.98 -8.45 -18.98
C ILE A 290 7.06 -7.42 -19.66
N TRP A 291 6.42 -7.86 -20.74
CA TRP A 291 5.38 -7.11 -21.44
C TRP A 291 4.26 -8.04 -21.94
N PRO A 292 3.15 -8.17 -21.18
CA PRO A 292 1.98 -8.93 -21.61
C PRO A 292 1.23 -8.28 -22.78
N GLY A 293 0.80 -9.12 -23.72
CA GLY A 293 -0.09 -8.72 -24.83
C GLY A 293 0.62 -8.12 -26.04
N HIS A 294 -0.11 -8.02 -27.15
CA HIS A 294 0.41 -7.49 -28.42
C HIS A 294 -0.27 -6.18 -28.82
N SER A 295 -1.48 -5.93 -28.32
CA SER A 295 -2.23 -4.69 -28.51
C SER A 295 -2.41 -3.97 -27.19
N TRP A 296 -2.06 -2.69 -27.16
CA TRP A 296 -2.16 -1.91 -25.92
C TRP A 296 -2.48 -0.43 -26.18
N LEU A 297 -3.04 0.20 -25.15
CA LEU A 297 -3.31 1.63 -25.10
C LEU A 297 -2.60 2.26 -23.90
N LEU A 298 -2.34 3.56 -24.02
CA LEU A 298 -1.88 4.40 -22.91
C LEU A 298 -2.93 5.47 -22.63
N ALA A 299 -3.37 5.59 -21.39
CA ALA A 299 -4.14 6.73 -20.91
C ALA A 299 -3.37 7.43 -19.79
N THR A 300 -3.17 8.74 -19.92
CA THR A 300 -2.31 9.51 -19.02
C THR A 300 -2.94 10.83 -18.60
N SER A 301 -2.57 11.27 -17.41
CA SER A 301 -2.81 12.64 -16.91
C SER A 301 -1.51 13.44 -16.81
N GLY A 302 -0.36 12.88 -17.19
CA GLY A 302 0.95 13.50 -17.00
C GLY A 302 2.02 13.12 -18.02
N ASN A 303 3.19 13.72 -17.86
CA ASN A 303 4.30 13.63 -18.82
C ASN A 303 5.09 12.29 -18.82
N PRO A 304 5.35 11.61 -17.69
CA PRO A 304 6.21 10.42 -17.66
C PRO A 304 5.72 9.28 -18.58
N ALA A 305 4.40 9.19 -18.80
CA ALA A 305 3.78 8.22 -19.68
C ALA A 305 4.25 8.33 -21.15
N TYR A 306 4.51 9.55 -21.64
CA TYR A 306 5.03 9.74 -23.01
C TYR A 306 6.44 9.19 -23.17
N ARG A 307 7.28 9.33 -22.14
CA ARG A 307 8.62 8.74 -22.16
C ARG A 307 8.55 7.21 -22.21
N LEU A 308 7.65 6.60 -21.46
CA LEU A 308 7.40 5.16 -21.55
C LEU A 308 6.99 4.77 -22.98
N ALA A 309 6.07 5.52 -23.60
CA ALA A 309 5.64 5.29 -24.97
C ALA A 309 6.80 5.38 -25.98
N THR A 310 7.69 6.37 -25.85
CA THR A 310 8.88 6.48 -26.72
C THR A 310 9.84 5.32 -26.52
N LEU A 311 10.14 4.94 -25.27
CA LEU A 311 11.04 3.83 -24.99
C LEU A 311 10.52 2.51 -25.59
N LEU A 312 9.22 2.25 -25.46
CA LEU A 312 8.58 1.06 -26.01
C LEU A 312 8.58 1.07 -27.55
N ALA A 313 8.22 2.20 -28.17
CA ALA A 313 8.23 2.34 -29.62
C ALA A 313 9.64 2.14 -30.21
N GLU A 314 10.67 2.74 -29.60
CA GLU A 314 12.08 2.53 -29.96
C GLU A 314 12.56 1.09 -29.77
N SER A 315 11.87 0.34 -28.90
CA SER A 315 12.14 -1.08 -28.63
C SER A 315 11.34 -2.02 -29.53
N GLY A 316 10.58 -1.49 -30.50
CA GLY A 316 9.74 -2.25 -31.42
C GLY A 316 8.39 -2.68 -30.86
N ILE A 317 7.99 -2.17 -29.69
CA ILE A 317 6.70 -2.43 -29.06
C ILE A 317 5.75 -1.30 -29.46
N ALA A 318 5.06 -1.48 -30.58
CA ALA A 318 4.21 -0.45 -31.19
C ALA A 318 3.03 -0.07 -30.29
N LEU A 319 2.78 1.24 -30.15
CA LEU A 319 1.60 1.81 -29.49
C LEU A 319 0.68 2.42 -30.55
N ASP A 320 -0.61 2.09 -30.46
CA ASP A 320 -1.61 2.64 -31.39
C ASP A 320 -1.95 4.11 -31.11
N ARG A 321 -2.22 4.43 -29.83
CA ARG A 321 -2.65 5.77 -29.42
C ARG A 321 -2.41 6.06 -27.94
N ILE A 322 -2.29 7.35 -27.64
CA ILE A 322 -2.27 7.92 -26.30
C ILE A 322 -3.54 8.73 -26.10
N LEU A 323 -4.24 8.44 -25.00
CA LEU A 323 -5.36 9.22 -24.49
C LEU A 323 -4.79 10.13 -23.39
N ASP A 324 -4.75 11.43 -23.63
CA ASP A 324 -4.25 12.39 -22.66
C ASP A 324 -5.43 13.16 -22.08
N GLY A 325 -5.57 13.14 -20.77
CA GLY A 325 -6.61 13.89 -20.09
C GLY A 325 -6.43 15.40 -20.21
N ARG A 326 -5.27 15.94 -20.59
CA ARG A 326 -5.03 17.37 -20.73
C ARG A 326 -5.50 17.87 -22.10
N ASP A 327 -6.26 18.97 -22.12
CA ASP A 327 -6.83 19.52 -23.36
C ASP A 327 -5.74 20.09 -24.30
N GLN A 328 -4.71 20.70 -23.72
CA GLN A 328 -3.53 21.21 -24.42
C GLN A 328 -2.28 20.57 -23.83
N ALA A 329 -2.10 19.28 -24.12
CA ALA A 329 -0.95 18.52 -23.68
C ALA A 329 0.33 18.97 -24.43
N SER A 330 1.33 19.40 -23.67
CA SER A 330 2.71 19.58 -24.11
C SER A 330 3.61 18.65 -23.30
N SER A 331 4.55 18.03 -23.99
CA SER A 331 5.63 17.24 -23.40
C SER A 331 6.78 17.21 -24.39
N ARG A 332 8.02 17.23 -23.90
CA ARG A 332 9.22 17.06 -24.73
C ARG A 332 9.27 15.74 -25.50
N TYR A 333 8.40 14.78 -25.16
CA TYR A 333 8.29 13.48 -25.82
C TYR A 333 7.17 13.41 -26.89
N ILE A 334 6.23 14.37 -26.94
CA ILE A 334 5.05 14.29 -27.82
C ILE A 334 5.42 14.24 -29.31
N GLU A 335 6.35 15.10 -29.75
CA GLU A 335 6.75 15.13 -31.17
C GLU A 335 7.45 13.83 -31.59
N PHE A 336 8.22 13.20 -30.69
CA PHE A 336 8.77 11.88 -30.92
C PHE A 336 7.66 10.83 -31.04
N CYS A 337 6.65 10.85 -30.14
CA CYS A 337 5.50 9.95 -30.24
C CYS A 337 4.78 10.10 -31.59
N LYS A 338 4.57 11.33 -32.07
CA LYS A 338 3.97 11.59 -33.39
C LYS A 338 4.84 11.04 -34.52
N ALA A 339 6.16 11.23 -34.44
CA ALA A 339 7.11 10.70 -35.44
C ALA A 339 7.12 9.16 -35.50
N TYR A 340 6.89 8.48 -34.36
CA TYR A 340 6.70 7.03 -34.32
C TYR A 340 5.30 6.57 -34.79
N GLY A 341 4.44 7.49 -35.23
CA GLY A 341 3.09 7.18 -35.73
C GLY A 341 2.04 7.01 -34.63
N ILE A 342 2.33 7.37 -33.39
CA ILE A 342 1.41 7.22 -32.26
C ILE A 342 0.36 8.33 -32.31
N ARG A 343 -0.91 7.94 -32.42
CA ARG A 343 -2.03 8.88 -32.47
C ARG A 343 -2.26 9.52 -31.10
N GLN A 344 -2.50 10.84 -31.10
CA GLN A 344 -2.69 11.61 -29.88
C GLN A 344 -4.15 12.04 -29.74
N PHE A 345 -4.75 11.79 -28.59
CA PHE A 345 -6.13 12.16 -28.26
C PHE A 345 -6.12 13.01 -26.98
N PRO A 346 -5.78 14.32 -27.07
CA PRO A 346 -5.86 15.23 -25.94
C PRO A 346 -7.32 15.43 -25.49
N GLY A 347 -7.51 15.82 -24.23
CA GLY A 347 -8.82 15.94 -23.59
C GLY A 347 -9.63 14.64 -23.49
N THR A 348 -9.00 13.47 -23.73
CA THR A 348 -9.70 12.18 -23.80
C THR A 348 -9.27 11.26 -22.67
N ILE A 349 -10.24 10.74 -21.92
CA ILE A 349 -9.99 9.84 -20.79
C ILE A 349 -10.98 8.66 -20.87
N PRO A 350 -10.55 7.41 -20.59
CA PRO A 350 -11.47 6.28 -20.52
C PRO A 350 -12.59 6.50 -19.50
N LEU A 351 -13.82 6.14 -19.87
CA LEU A 351 -15.00 6.23 -19.00
C LEU A 351 -15.13 4.99 -18.12
N ALA A 352 -14.97 3.81 -18.72
CA ALA A 352 -15.09 2.52 -18.07
C ALA A 352 -14.27 1.48 -18.82
N ILE A 353 -13.95 0.39 -18.12
CA ILE A 353 -13.25 -0.76 -18.68
C ILE A 353 -14.04 -2.01 -18.33
N THR A 354 -14.26 -2.85 -19.32
CA THR A 354 -14.99 -4.11 -19.16
C THR A 354 -14.18 -5.29 -19.70
N PRO A 355 -14.39 -6.52 -19.17
CA PRO A 355 -13.81 -7.71 -19.78
C PRO A 355 -14.35 -7.90 -21.20
N GLY A 356 -13.45 -8.08 -22.16
CA GLY A 356 -13.75 -8.40 -23.55
C GLY A 356 -13.54 -9.89 -23.86
N THR A 357 -13.81 -10.27 -25.11
CA THR A 357 -13.61 -11.64 -25.60
C THR A 357 -12.13 -12.05 -25.55
N GLY A 358 -11.85 -13.30 -25.18
CA GLY A 358 -10.48 -13.84 -25.15
C GLY A 358 -9.59 -13.29 -24.02
N GLY A 359 -10.18 -12.64 -23.00
CA GLY A 359 -9.43 -12.01 -21.91
C GLY A 359 -8.73 -10.72 -22.33
N ARG A 360 -9.26 -10.05 -23.38
CA ARG A 360 -8.95 -8.66 -23.74
C ARG A 360 -9.74 -7.71 -22.83
N LEU A 361 -9.36 -6.44 -22.85
CA LEU A 361 -10.07 -5.32 -22.26
C LEU A 361 -10.88 -4.62 -23.34
N SER A 362 -12.09 -4.20 -23.02
CA SER A 362 -12.86 -3.23 -23.79
C SER A 362 -12.84 -1.89 -23.07
N VAL A 363 -12.22 -0.89 -23.68
CA VAL A 363 -12.02 0.44 -23.12
C VAL A 363 -13.07 1.38 -23.70
N GLU A 364 -13.99 1.83 -22.86
CA GLU A 364 -15.04 2.78 -23.25
C GLU A 364 -14.46 4.19 -23.30
N LEU A 365 -14.66 4.87 -24.42
CA LEU A 365 -14.20 6.23 -24.65
C LEU A 365 -15.38 7.20 -24.60
N PRO A 366 -15.15 8.51 -24.31
CA PRO A 366 -16.21 9.51 -24.32
C PRO A 366 -16.89 9.66 -25.69
N HIS A 367 -16.14 9.39 -26.76
CA HIS A 367 -16.59 9.51 -28.14
C HIS A 367 -16.08 8.33 -28.97
N GLY A 368 -16.92 7.85 -29.89
CA GLY A 368 -16.59 6.73 -30.78
C GLY A 368 -16.87 5.35 -30.18
N GLU A 369 -16.44 4.31 -30.89
CA GLU A 369 -16.61 2.93 -30.45
C GLU A 369 -15.58 2.53 -29.37
N PRO A 370 -15.95 1.61 -28.45
CA PRO A 370 -15.00 1.05 -27.49
C PRO A 370 -13.79 0.42 -28.17
N VAL A 371 -12.62 0.57 -27.57
CA VAL A 371 -11.37 0.03 -28.11
C VAL A 371 -11.00 -1.28 -27.39
N SER A 372 -10.82 -2.35 -28.16
CA SER A 372 -10.43 -3.65 -27.64
C SER A 372 -8.91 -3.82 -27.64
N VAL A 373 -8.29 -4.09 -26.48
CA VAL A 373 -6.84 -4.28 -26.33
C VAL A 373 -6.48 -5.38 -25.35
N ASP A 374 -5.28 -5.95 -25.44
CA ASP A 374 -4.79 -6.92 -24.46
C ASP A 374 -4.35 -6.23 -23.15
N ARG A 375 -3.85 -4.99 -23.27
CA ARG A 375 -3.29 -4.23 -22.16
C ARG A 375 -3.71 -2.77 -22.18
N LEU A 376 -3.96 -2.21 -21.00
CA LEU A 376 -4.14 -0.78 -20.82
C LEU A 376 -3.14 -0.28 -19.76
N VAL A 377 -2.29 0.67 -20.17
CA VAL A 377 -1.42 1.40 -19.25
C VAL A 377 -2.14 2.66 -18.81
N LEU A 378 -2.27 2.85 -17.50
CA LEU A 378 -2.91 4.00 -16.89
C LEU A 378 -1.88 4.81 -16.11
N CYS A 379 -1.86 6.13 -16.28
CA CYS A 379 -1.02 7.04 -15.49
C CYS A 379 -1.88 8.18 -14.91
N GLY A 380 -2.25 8.07 -13.63
CA GLY A 380 -3.19 8.99 -12.97
C GLY A 380 -2.53 10.03 -12.05
N GLY A 381 -1.20 10.09 -12.01
CA GLY A 381 -0.43 11.03 -11.20
C GLY A 381 0.24 10.39 -9.98
N TRP A 382 0.82 11.24 -9.12
CA TRP A 382 1.80 10.81 -8.11
C TRP A 382 1.39 11.22 -6.69
N GLN A 383 1.56 10.30 -5.74
CA GLN A 383 1.35 10.54 -4.31
C GLN A 383 2.65 10.25 -3.56
N PRO A 384 3.26 11.24 -2.86
CA PRO A 384 4.31 10.98 -1.88
C PRO A 384 3.93 9.85 -0.93
N ASP A 385 4.82 8.88 -0.73
CA ASP A 385 4.55 7.80 0.21
C ASP A 385 4.81 8.28 1.64
N LEU A 386 3.73 8.71 2.29
CA LEU A 386 3.73 9.19 3.67
C LEU A 386 3.33 8.10 4.67
N THR A 387 3.29 6.83 4.27
CA THR A 387 2.77 5.75 5.13
C THR A 387 3.57 5.65 6.42
N LEU A 388 4.90 5.60 6.32
CA LEU A 388 5.79 5.59 7.49
C LEU A 388 5.82 6.95 8.22
N TRP A 389 5.58 8.05 7.51
CA TRP A 389 5.49 9.37 8.14
C TRP A 389 4.28 9.47 9.08
N HIS A 390 3.10 9.05 8.61
CA HIS A 390 1.88 9.00 9.43
C HIS A 390 2.01 8.01 10.59
N LEU A 391 2.61 6.85 10.35
CA LEU A 391 2.92 5.87 11.40
C LEU A 391 3.82 6.42 12.51
N ALA A 392 4.75 7.31 12.16
CA ALA A 392 5.62 7.99 13.11
C ALA A 392 4.93 9.17 13.83
N GLY A 393 3.64 9.42 13.58
CA GLY A 393 2.87 10.52 14.14
C GLY A 393 2.96 11.82 13.33
N GLY A 394 3.59 11.79 12.16
CA GLY A 394 3.71 12.97 11.30
C GLY A 394 2.38 13.39 10.68
N GLU A 395 2.22 14.69 10.43
CA GLU A 395 1.00 15.28 9.88
C GLU A 395 1.07 15.49 8.37
N SER A 396 -0.07 15.53 7.69
CA SER A 396 -0.14 15.91 6.27
C SER A 396 -1.32 16.85 6.01
N ARG A 397 -1.29 17.51 4.86
CA ARG A 397 -2.42 18.30 4.36
C ARG A 397 -2.71 17.99 2.92
N TRP A 398 -3.95 18.21 2.50
CA TRP A 398 -4.31 18.15 1.10
C TRP A 398 -3.78 19.38 0.34
N ASN A 399 -3.05 19.13 -0.75
CA ASN A 399 -2.71 20.16 -1.72
C ASN A 399 -3.70 20.10 -2.88
N ALA A 400 -4.68 21.02 -2.91
CA ALA A 400 -5.72 21.04 -3.94
C ALA A 400 -5.19 21.30 -5.36
N ARG A 401 -4.06 22.00 -5.50
CA ARG A 401 -3.45 22.29 -6.80
C ARG A 401 -2.80 21.04 -7.42
N ARG A 402 -2.21 20.19 -6.58
CA ARG A 402 -1.51 18.96 -6.98
C ARG A 402 -2.29 17.67 -6.70
N GLU A 403 -3.48 17.82 -6.12
CA GLU A 403 -4.41 16.77 -5.70
C GLU A 403 -3.78 15.58 -4.98
N ARG A 404 -3.02 15.88 -3.94
CA ARG A 404 -2.30 14.86 -3.18
C ARG A 404 -2.11 15.30 -1.75
N LEU A 405 -1.83 14.34 -0.88
CA LEU A 405 -1.37 14.63 0.47
C LEU A 405 0.11 15.02 0.43
N GLU A 406 0.45 16.13 1.09
CA GLU A 406 1.82 16.60 1.28
C GLU A 406 2.12 16.67 2.79
N PRO A 407 3.34 16.30 3.21
CA PRO A 407 3.72 16.32 4.62
C PRO A 407 3.77 17.76 5.17
N ILE A 408 3.45 17.92 6.45
CA ILE A 408 3.60 19.17 7.20
C ILE A 408 4.13 18.90 8.60
N GLY A 409 4.71 19.92 9.22
CA GLY A 409 5.27 19.80 10.57
C GLY A 409 6.57 19.02 10.59
N GLU A 410 6.97 18.64 11.80
CA GLU A 410 8.24 17.96 12.09
C GLU A 410 7.99 16.79 13.04
N VAL A 411 8.77 15.72 12.88
CA VAL A 411 8.78 14.59 13.80
C VAL A 411 10.20 14.49 14.36
N GLY A 412 10.33 14.48 15.70
CA GLY A 412 11.64 14.49 16.36
C GLY A 412 12.52 13.31 15.90
N GLY A 413 13.73 13.61 15.43
CA GLY A 413 14.69 12.61 14.96
C GLY A 413 14.36 11.98 13.60
N LEU A 414 13.35 12.48 12.88
CA LEU A 414 12.88 11.93 11.62
C LEU A 414 12.67 13.01 10.55
N VAL A 415 13.19 12.81 9.35
CA VAL A 415 13.06 13.76 8.23
C VAL A 415 12.71 13.02 6.93
N LEU A 416 11.88 13.64 6.08
CA LEU A 416 11.57 13.15 4.74
C LEU A 416 12.60 13.63 3.71
N ALA A 417 12.90 12.81 2.70
CA ALA A 417 13.74 13.17 1.57
C ALA A 417 13.17 12.68 0.23
N GLY A 418 13.62 13.28 -0.88
CA GLY A 418 13.19 12.89 -2.21
C GLY A 418 11.71 13.19 -2.50
N SER A 419 11.09 12.33 -3.29
CA SER A 419 9.67 12.49 -3.65
C SER A 419 8.71 12.32 -2.49
N ALA A 420 9.11 11.64 -1.42
CA ALA A 420 8.35 11.60 -0.16
C ALA A 420 8.28 13.00 0.50
N ALA A 421 9.33 13.80 0.37
CA ALA A 421 9.36 15.20 0.80
C ALA A 421 8.73 16.17 -0.22
N GLY A 422 8.25 15.67 -1.35
CA GLY A 422 7.63 16.49 -2.39
C GLY A 422 8.58 17.04 -3.47
N HIS A 423 9.79 16.48 -3.60
CA HIS A 423 10.73 16.79 -4.69
C HIS A 423 10.62 15.79 -5.84
N PHE A 424 10.49 16.25 -7.08
CA PHE A 424 10.15 15.36 -8.22
C PHE A 424 11.24 15.24 -9.27
N THR A 425 12.20 16.16 -9.28
CA THR A 425 13.36 16.04 -10.14
C THR A 425 14.41 15.15 -9.49
N ARG A 426 15.24 14.51 -10.29
CA ARG A 426 16.35 13.70 -9.78
C ARG A 426 17.33 14.56 -8.97
N ARG A 427 17.67 15.76 -9.47
CA ARG A 427 18.51 16.73 -8.75
C ARG A 427 17.90 17.14 -7.40
N GLY A 428 16.62 17.50 -7.38
CA GLY A 428 15.90 17.82 -6.15
C GLY A 428 15.87 16.65 -5.17
N CYS A 429 15.72 15.42 -5.67
CA CYS A 429 15.78 14.22 -4.83
C CYS A 429 17.16 14.00 -4.21
N VAL A 430 18.24 14.11 -4.98
CA VAL A 430 19.61 13.97 -4.47
C VAL A 430 19.93 15.06 -3.44
N THR A 431 19.67 16.33 -3.77
CA THR A 431 19.96 17.47 -2.89
C THR A 431 19.13 17.42 -1.60
N SER A 432 17.84 17.05 -1.67
CA SER A 432 17.02 16.87 -0.47
C SER A 432 17.51 15.72 0.42
N GLY A 433 18.04 14.63 -0.15
CA GLY A 433 18.67 13.55 0.61
C GLY A 433 19.87 14.03 1.43
N ILE A 434 20.75 14.83 0.82
CA ILE A 434 21.90 15.43 1.50
C ILE A 434 21.43 16.36 2.63
N HIS A 435 20.51 17.27 2.32
CA HIS A 435 20.02 18.25 3.30
C HIS A 435 19.17 17.65 4.43
N ALA A 436 18.55 16.48 4.22
CA ALA A 436 17.86 15.76 5.29
C ALA A 436 18.82 15.39 6.42
N VAL A 437 20.06 15.00 6.09
CA VAL A 437 21.12 14.72 7.08
C VAL A 437 21.53 15.99 7.81
N ASP A 438 21.74 17.10 7.09
CA ASP A 438 22.08 18.38 7.71
C ASP A 438 21.02 18.85 8.71
N ARG A 439 19.74 18.69 8.36
CA ARG A 439 18.61 19.00 9.26
C ARG A 439 18.64 18.14 10.52
N LEU A 440 18.84 16.83 10.39
CA LEU A 440 18.92 15.91 11.54
C LEU A 440 20.09 16.26 12.47
N LEU A 441 21.17 16.81 11.93
CA LEU A 441 22.36 17.23 12.67
C LEU A 441 22.33 18.69 13.13
N GLY A 442 21.22 19.42 12.91
CA GLY A 442 21.09 20.84 13.29
C GLY A 442 22.04 21.77 12.54
N ARG A 443 22.51 21.38 11.35
CA ARG A 443 23.40 22.18 10.50
C ARG A 443 22.58 23.13 9.63
N PRO A 444 23.12 24.31 9.26
CA PRO A 444 22.44 25.22 8.35
C PRO A 444 22.26 24.55 6.98
N GLY A 445 21.01 24.22 6.65
CA GLY A 445 20.67 23.64 5.35
C GLY A 445 20.69 24.71 4.26
N GLN A 446 21.23 24.36 3.09
CA GLN A 446 20.98 25.13 1.87
C GLN A 446 19.59 24.76 1.33
N GLY A 447 18.96 25.63 0.53
CA GLY A 447 17.67 25.31 -0.09
C GLY A 447 17.77 24.08 -1.01
N VAL A 448 16.69 23.33 -1.20
CA VAL A 448 16.68 22.23 -2.17
C VAL A 448 16.51 22.80 -3.58
N ASP A 449 17.48 22.53 -4.45
CA ASP A 449 17.41 22.86 -5.87
C ASP A 449 16.66 21.77 -6.65
N ASP A 450 15.39 22.03 -6.96
CA ASP A 450 14.46 21.12 -7.64
C ASP A 450 13.94 21.77 -8.94
N PRO A 451 14.74 21.78 -10.03
CA PRO A 451 14.42 22.47 -11.29
C PRO A 451 13.28 21.78 -12.05
N VAL A 452 12.04 22.14 -11.75
CA VAL A 452 10.92 21.61 -12.54
C VAL A 452 10.99 22.18 -13.96
N ILE A 453 10.75 21.32 -14.96
CA ILE A 453 10.71 21.73 -16.37
C ILE A 453 9.63 22.80 -16.54
N ASP A 454 9.95 23.86 -17.30
CA ASP A 454 9.04 24.97 -17.52
C ASP A 454 7.74 24.50 -18.20
N ALA A 455 6.62 25.08 -17.78
CA ALA A 455 5.29 24.78 -18.30
C ALA A 455 5.14 25.07 -19.81
N ILE A 456 6.02 25.90 -20.40
CA ILE A 456 6.08 26.09 -21.84
C ILE A 456 6.54 24.82 -22.59
N TYR A 457 7.32 23.95 -21.94
CA TYR A 457 7.84 22.70 -22.52
C TYR A 457 7.04 21.48 -22.07
N GLU A 458 6.65 21.41 -20.80
CA GLU A 458 5.85 20.31 -20.25
C GLU A 458 4.62 20.85 -19.51
N THR A 459 3.42 20.55 -20.03
CA THR A 459 2.17 20.91 -19.35
C THR A 459 2.15 20.23 -17.98
N PRO A 460 1.83 20.94 -16.89
CA PRO A 460 1.69 20.32 -15.58
C PRO A 460 0.73 19.12 -15.62
N ASP A 461 1.00 18.12 -14.79
CA ASP A 461 0.13 16.97 -14.65
C ASP A 461 -1.30 17.44 -14.28
N ARG A 462 -2.31 16.87 -14.93
CA ARG A 462 -3.72 17.09 -14.61
C ARG A 462 -4.05 16.38 -13.30
N GLN A 463 -5.09 16.90 -12.67
CA GLN A 463 -5.88 16.24 -11.63
C GLN A 463 -6.19 14.77 -11.98
N MET A 464 -6.14 13.91 -10.96
CA MET A 464 -6.37 12.47 -11.13
C MET A 464 -7.80 12.26 -11.63
N HIS A 465 -7.94 11.54 -12.75
CA HIS A 465 -9.26 11.33 -13.32
C HIS A 465 -10.15 10.45 -12.42
N VAL A 466 -11.36 10.94 -12.20
CA VAL A 466 -12.47 10.22 -11.59
C VAL A 466 -13.60 10.17 -12.62
N ALA A 467 -13.96 8.97 -13.08
CA ALA A 467 -15.13 8.77 -13.94
C ALA A 467 -16.40 8.71 -13.09
N ASP A 468 -17.56 9.06 -13.64
CA ASP A 468 -18.84 8.73 -12.98
C ASP A 468 -19.03 7.21 -13.01
N SER A 469 -19.46 6.63 -11.88
CA SER A 469 -19.77 5.20 -11.81
C SER A 469 -21.08 4.86 -12.51
N GLY A 470 -22.02 5.80 -12.67
CA GLY A 470 -23.29 5.58 -13.39
C GLY A 470 -23.98 4.25 -13.08
N ASP A 471 -24.43 3.54 -14.12
CA ASP A 471 -24.95 2.16 -14.08
C ASP A 471 -23.85 1.10 -14.35
N ALA A 472 -22.57 1.45 -14.18
CA ALA A 472 -21.47 0.55 -14.53
C ALA A 472 -21.52 -0.74 -13.69
N THR A 473 -21.37 -1.87 -14.38
CA THR A 473 -21.44 -3.20 -13.76
C THR A 473 -20.09 -3.67 -13.23
N THR A 474 -18.97 -3.04 -13.66
CA THR A 474 -17.63 -3.38 -13.22
C THR A 474 -17.24 -2.66 -11.92
N LEU A 475 -16.48 -3.35 -11.08
CA LEU A 475 -15.99 -2.81 -9.82
C LEU A 475 -15.04 -1.63 -10.04
N THR A 476 -15.20 -0.58 -9.25
CA THR A 476 -14.26 0.56 -9.21
C THR A 476 -13.48 0.49 -7.92
N TYR A 477 -12.16 0.38 -8.00
CA TYR A 477 -11.30 0.38 -6.82
C TYR A 477 -10.74 1.77 -6.56
N LEU A 478 -10.54 2.10 -5.29
CA LEU A 478 -10.00 3.40 -4.86
C LEU A 478 -8.47 3.42 -4.86
N ASP A 479 -7.83 2.25 -4.82
CA ASP A 479 -6.37 2.12 -4.88
C ASP A 479 -5.94 0.75 -5.47
N THR A 480 -4.67 0.63 -5.82
CA THR A 480 -4.04 -0.58 -6.37
C THR A 480 -3.45 -1.53 -5.32
N ASP A 481 -3.55 -1.17 -4.05
CA ASP A 481 -2.99 -1.92 -2.92
C ASP A 481 -3.70 -3.27 -2.65
N ASN A 482 -3.39 -3.87 -1.50
CA ASN A 482 -3.97 -5.12 -1.05
C ASN A 482 -5.24 -4.95 -0.18
N THR A 483 -5.73 -3.73 0.06
CA THR A 483 -6.95 -3.47 0.86
C THR A 483 -8.23 -3.76 0.09
N LEU A 484 -8.15 -3.75 -1.25
CA LEU A 484 -9.27 -4.00 -2.17
C LEU A 484 -10.44 -3.02 -1.98
N MET A 485 -10.16 -1.80 -1.52
CA MET A 485 -11.18 -0.77 -1.29
C MET A 485 -11.92 -0.41 -2.57
N LEU A 486 -13.23 -0.60 -2.53
CA LEU A 486 -14.15 -0.28 -3.61
C LEU A 486 -14.73 1.11 -3.41
N ARG A 487 -15.00 1.79 -4.52
CA ARG A 487 -15.85 2.98 -4.53
C ARG A 487 -17.24 2.59 -4.00
N PRO A 488 -17.75 3.31 -2.99
CA PRO A 488 -19.14 3.18 -2.55
C PRO A 488 -20.13 3.35 -3.70
N ALA A 489 -21.01 2.37 -3.91
CA ALA A 489 -22.10 2.46 -4.86
C ALA A 489 -23.42 2.73 -4.12
N PRO A 490 -24.35 3.53 -4.69
CA PRO A 490 -25.68 3.68 -4.13
C PRO A 490 -26.40 2.31 -4.10
N PRO A 491 -27.27 2.05 -3.10
CA PRO A 491 -27.97 0.77 -3.01
C PRO A 491 -28.86 0.57 -4.26
N PRO A 492 -28.95 -0.66 -4.79
CA PRO A 492 -29.81 -0.92 -5.95
C PRO A 492 -31.27 -0.56 -5.62
N ARG A 493 -31.98 0.02 -6.60
CA ARG A 493 -33.43 0.28 -6.48
C ARG A 493 -34.16 -1.03 -6.15
N ARG A 494 -34.86 -1.09 -5.01
CA ARG A 494 -35.61 -2.28 -4.56
C ARG A 494 -36.61 -2.71 -5.66
N ARG A 495 -36.32 -3.82 -6.35
CA ARG A 495 -37.32 -4.56 -7.15
C ARG A 495 -37.85 -5.72 -6.30
N TRP A 496 -39.12 -6.10 -6.48
CA TRP A 496 -39.79 -7.14 -5.68
C TRP A 496 -39.07 -8.50 -5.68
N THR A 497 -38.21 -8.76 -6.68
CA THR A 497 -37.41 -9.98 -6.85
C THR A 497 -36.22 -10.06 -5.89
N HIS A 498 -35.81 -8.96 -5.25
CA HIS A 498 -34.68 -8.94 -4.32
C HIS A 498 -35.07 -9.32 -2.88
N ILE A 499 -36.35 -9.52 -2.58
CA ILE A 499 -36.83 -9.94 -1.24
C ILE A 499 -36.30 -11.34 -0.87
N PHE A 500 -36.02 -12.19 -1.86
CA PHE A 500 -35.54 -13.56 -1.66
C PHE A 500 -34.02 -13.72 -1.72
N ARG A 501 -33.24 -12.64 -1.93
CA ARG A 501 -31.77 -12.69 -1.84
C ARG A 501 -31.35 -12.13 -0.49
N GLY A 502 -30.73 -12.99 0.34
CA GLY A 502 -30.17 -12.61 1.63
C GLY A 502 -29.32 -11.34 1.54
N ALA A 503 -29.33 -10.54 2.61
CA ALA A 503 -28.58 -9.29 2.69
C ALA A 503 -27.09 -9.54 2.45
N GLN A 504 -26.63 -9.25 1.24
CA GLN A 504 -25.20 -9.04 1.01
C GLN A 504 -24.82 -7.76 1.78
N THR A 505 -23.70 -7.81 2.50
CA THR A 505 -23.06 -6.63 3.09
C THR A 505 -22.92 -5.57 2.00
N GLY A 506 -23.76 -4.54 2.07
CA GLY A 506 -23.73 -3.46 1.09
C GLY A 506 -22.39 -2.74 1.11
N PRO A 507 -22.00 -2.04 0.03
CA PRO A 507 -20.75 -1.28 0.01
C PRO A 507 -20.73 -0.26 1.16
N VAL A 508 -19.54 -0.05 1.73
CA VAL A 508 -19.26 0.97 2.73
C VAL A 508 -19.84 2.31 2.24
N ARG A 509 -20.65 2.99 3.04
CA ARG A 509 -21.34 4.24 2.63
C ARG A 509 -20.46 5.47 2.80
N VAL A 510 -19.55 5.43 3.76
CA VAL A 510 -18.58 6.48 4.07
C VAL A 510 -17.24 5.82 4.33
N LEU A 511 -16.16 6.29 3.69
CA LEU A 511 -14.82 5.68 3.86
C LEU A 511 -14.34 5.66 5.32
N SER A 512 -14.78 6.63 6.12
CA SER A 512 -14.52 6.65 7.57
C SER A 512 -15.20 5.52 8.35
N GLU A 513 -16.13 4.78 7.76
CA GLU A 513 -16.76 3.62 8.42
C GLU A 513 -16.17 2.28 7.94
N ALA A 514 -15.18 2.32 7.04
CA ALA A 514 -14.51 1.11 6.58
C ALA A 514 -13.84 0.38 7.77
N PRO A 515 -14.11 -0.91 7.99
CA PRO A 515 -13.59 -1.64 9.14
C PRO A 515 -12.07 -1.90 9.08
N GLN A 516 -11.48 -1.84 7.87
CA GLN A 516 -10.04 -1.96 7.68
C GLN A 516 -9.35 -0.59 7.59
N PRO A 517 -8.02 -0.53 7.83
CA PRO A 517 -7.22 0.64 7.55
C PRO A 517 -7.35 1.12 6.10
N LEU A 518 -7.20 2.42 5.90
CA LEU A 518 -7.19 3.05 4.59
C LEU A 518 -5.75 3.26 4.12
N SER A 519 -5.48 3.02 2.84
CA SER A 519 -4.25 3.52 2.23
C SER A 519 -4.35 5.00 1.92
N ILE A 520 -3.18 5.63 1.77
CA ILE A 520 -3.08 7.03 1.34
C ILE A 520 -3.73 7.20 -0.04
N GLY A 521 -3.55 6.25 -0.96
CA GLY A 521 -4.19 6.30 -2.28
C GLY A 521 -5.72 6.24 -2.17
N ALA A 522 -6.27 5.36 -1.34
CA ALA A 522 -7.71 5.30 -1.09
C ALA A 522 -8.27 6.59 -0.45
N ILE A 523 -7.51 7.24 0.43
CA ILE A 523 -7.88 8.55 1.01
C ILE A 523 -7.90 9.63 -0.08
N CYS A 524 -6.86 9.69 -0.91
CA CYS A 524 -6.78 10.67 -1.99
C CYS A 524 -7.89 10.47 -3.03
N ALA A 525 -8.20 9.22 -3.37
CA ALA A 525 -9.35 8.87 -4.19
C ALA A 525 -10.66 9.29 -3.51
N GLY A 526 -10.79 9.04 -2.20
CA GLY A 526 -11.92 9.48 -1.37
C GLY A 526 -12.16 10.99 -1.42
N VAL A 527 -11.09 11.80 -1.43
CA VAL A 527 -11.19 13.25 -1.66
C VAL A 527 -11.68 13.54 -3.07
N GLY A 528 -11.07 12.92 -4.07
CA GLY A 528 -11.44 13.12 -5.49
C GLY A 528 -12.89 12.76 -5.82
N ILE A 529 -13.47 11.78 -5.11
CA ILE A 529 -14.87 11.38 -5.29
C ILE A 529 -15.83 12.03 -4.28
N GLY A 530 -15.36 12.99 -3.47
CA GLY A 530 -16.18 13.76 -2.54
C GLY A 530 -16.61 13.04 -1.25
N LEU A 531 -16.01 11.89 -0.93
CA LEU A 531 -16.28 11.15 0.31
C LEU A 531 -15.46 11.63 1.52
N ILE A 532 -14.34 12.30 1.27
CA ILE A 532 -13.49 12.88 2.31
C ILE A 532 -13.34 14.37 2.01
N PRO A 533 -13.74 15.28 2.91
CA PRO A 533 -13.48 16.69 2.74
C PRO A 533 -11.98 16.96 2.60
N PRO A 534 -11.52 17.78 1.63
CA PRO A 534 -10.10 18.08 1.43
C PRO A 534 -9.37 18.53 2.71
N GLY A 535 -10.02 19.37 3.53
CA GLY A 535 -9.47 19.87 4.79
C GLY A 535 -9.30 18.80 5.88
N SER A 536 -10.03 17.69 5.78
CA SER A 536 -9.96 16.57 6.75
C SER A 536 -9.03 15.45 6.29
N ALA A 537 -8.57 15.45 5.03
CA ALA A 537 -7.81 14.34 4.45
C ALA A 537 -6.52 14.02 5.22
N GLY A 538 -5.85 15.05 5.74
CA GLY A 538 -4.64 14.89 6.56
C GLY A 538 -4.89 14.15 7.87
N VAL A 539 -5.92 14.60 8.62
CA VAL A 539 -6.35 13.96 9.87
C VAL A 539 -6.82 12.54 9.63
N VAL A 540 -7.60 12.30 8.57
CA VAL A 540 -8.01 10.94 8.21
C VAL A 540 -6.80 10.05 7.90
N ALA A 541 -5.78 10.57 7.23
CA ALA A 541 -4.56 9.81 6.97
C ALA A 541 -3.82 9.45 8.26
N GLN A 542 -3.69 10.39 9.20
CA GLN A 542 -3.06 10.15 10.49
C GLN A 542 -3.79 9.06 11.30
N GLU A 543 -5.12 9.08 11.30
CA GLU A 543 -5.95 8.18 12.12
C GLU A 543 -6.20 6.81 11.46
N ARG A 544 -6.13 6.71 10.13
CA ARG A 544 -6.65 5.54 9.38
C ARG A 544 -5.64 4.82 8.52
N VAL A 545 -4.49 5.40 8.26
CA VAL A 545 -3.36 4.63 7.70
C VAL A 545 -2.97 3.57 8.72
N ALA A 546 -2.69 2.36 8.24
CA ALA A 546 -2.51 1.17 9.08
C ALA A 546 -1.60 1.45 10.29
N LEU A 547 -2.11 1.25 11.51
CA LEU A 547 -1.35 1.31 12.74
C LEU A 547 -0.77 -0.08 13.03
N VAL A 548 0.54 -0.23 12.88
CA VAL A 548 1.25 -1.46 13.25
C VAL A 548 1.87 -1.23 14.63
N PRO A 549 1.44 -1.96 15.67
CA PRO A 549 2.01 -1.77 17.01
C PRO A 549 3.48 -2.19 17.02
N LEU A 550 4.37 -1.23 17.24
CA LEU A 550 5.73 -1.53 17.69
C LEU A 550 5.65 -1.89 19.17
N ALA A 551 5.48 -3.18 19.46
CA ALA A 551 5.70 -3.67 20.81
C ALA A 551 7.16 -3.35 21.18
N ARG A 552 7.39 -2.42 22.13
CA ARG A 552 8.63 -2.44 22.90
C ARG A 552 8.75 -3.85 23.50
N ALA A 553 9.96 -4.39 23.59
CA ALA A 553 10.22 -5.41 24.59
C ALA A 553 9.91 -4.76 25.94
N GLU A 554 8.68 -4.95 26.44
CA GLU A 554 8.38 -4.60 27.82
C GLU A 554 9.43 -5.33 28.66
N PRO A 555 10.24 -4.63 29.48
CA PRO A 555 10.92 -5.32 30.56
C PRO A 555 9.82 -6.10 31.28
N PRO A 556 10.03 -7.39 31.60
CA PRO A 556 8.98 -8.21 32.18
C PRO A 556 8.38 -7.41 33.33
N HIS A 557 7.14 -6.98 33.16
CA HIS A 557 6.46 -6.26 34.23
C HIS A 557 6.52 -7.21 35.41
N PRO A 558 7.12 -6.81 36.55
CA PRO A 558 6.87 -7.56 37.76
C PRO A 558 5.35 -7.66 37.84
N PRO A 559 4.80 -8.86 38.09
CA PRO A 559 3.35 -9.07 38.08
C PRO A 559 2.74 -7.89 38.82
N LEU A 560 1.89 -7.13 38.12
CA LEU A 560 1.25 -5.96 38.69
C LEU A 560 0.46 -6.46 39.90
N ALA A 561 1.07 -6.39 41.08
CA ALA A 561 0.36 -6.32 42.32
C ALA A 561 -0.34 -4.97 42.29
N ARG A 562 -1.51 -4.93 41.68
CA ARG A 562 -2.41 -3.78 41.70
C ARG A 562 -3.81 -4.28 42.01
N ASP A 563 -4.00 -4.66 43.27
CA ASP A 563 -5.17 -4.17 43.98
C ASP A 563 -5.03 -2.66 44.08
N VAL A 564 -5.65 -1.94 43.15
CA VAL A 564 -5.98 -0.55 43.38
C VAL A 564 -7.42 -0.38 42.94
N ALA A 565 -8.32 -0.43 43.92
CA ALA A 565 -9.70 0.04 43.83
C ALA A 565 -9.73 1.56 43.57
N THR A 566 -9.23 2.00 42.42
CA THR A 566 -9.22 3.42 42.05
C THR A 566 -10.32 3.69 41.04
N VAL A 567 -11.31 4.45 41.49
CA VAL A 567 -12.27 5.14 40.64
C VAL A 567 -11.49 6.08 39.71
N PRO A 568 -11.68 6.02 38.38
CA PRO A 568 -11.06 6.96 37.45
C PRO A 568 -11.35 8.42 37.84
N ALA A 569 -10.33 9.28 37.78
CA ALA A 569 -10.45 10.68 38.24
C ALA A 569 -11.58 11.49 37.58
N TYR A 570 -11.92 11.17 36.31
CA TYR A 570 -13.02 11.82 35.58
C TYR A 570 -14.43 11.43 36.09
N LEU A 571 -14.52 10.43 36.96
CA LEU A 571 -15.76 9.97 37.60
C LEU A 571 -15.90 10.45 39.05
N ALA A 572 -14.89 11.14 39.59
CA ALA A 572 -14.95 11.70 40.93
C ALA A 572 -16.18 12.61 41.08
N ASP A 573 -16.95 12.43 42.16
CA ASP A 573 -18.18 13.15 42.54
C ASP A 573 -19.32 13.13 41.50
N ARG A 574 -19.16 12.41 40.39
CA ARG A 574 -20.12 12.42 39.28
C ARG A 574 -21.49 11.83 39.66
N PHE A 575 -21.50 10.87 40.58
CA PHE A 575 -22.70 10.17 41.02
C PHE A 575 -23.01 10.42 42.50
N GLY A 576 -22.57 11.57 43.01
CA GLY A 576 -22.63 11.92 44.44
C GLY A 576 -21.29 11.74 45.14
N THR A 577 -21.04 12.56 46.16
CA THR A 577 -19.85 12.49 47.01
C THR A 577 -19.82 11.23 47.89
N ASP A 578 -20.96 10.55 47.98
CA ASP A 578 -21.17 9.29 48.70
C ASP A 578 -21.08 8.06 47.79
N ALA A 579 -20.71 8.22 46.51
CA ALA A 579 -20.61 7.08 45.59
C ALA A 579 -19.51 6.09 46.03
N VAL A 580 -19.85 4.80 46.01
CA VAL A 580 -18.97 3.70 46.42
C VAL A 580 -18.77 2.72 45.27
N VAL A 581 -17.63 2.02 45.29
CA VAL A 581 -17.42 0.86 44.42
C VAL A 581 -18.15 -0.32 45.05
N ALA A 582 -19.11 -0.88 44.33
CA ALA A 582 -19.93 -2.01 44.77
C ALA A 582 -19.98 -3.08 43.68
N THR A 583 -20.34 -4.30 44.08
CA THR A 583 -20.59 -5.39 43.13
C THR A 583 -22.06 -5.36 42.71
N LEU A 584 -22.33 -5.50 41.42
CA LEU A 584 -23.68 -5.65 40.90
C LEU A 584 -24.02 -7.14 40.75
N ARG A 585 -25.11 -7.57 41.39
CA ARG A 585 -25.74 -8.86 41.14
C ARG A 585 -26.80 -8.69 40.06
N HIS A 586 -26.62 -9.36 38.93
CA HIS A 586 -27.56 -9.40 37.81
C HIS A 586 -27.65 -10.82 37.25
N ASP A 587 -28.49 -11.01 36.23
CA ASP A 587 -28.58 -12.28 35.51
C ASP A 587 -27.18 -12.72 35.02
N PRO A 588 -26.67 -13.89 35.45
CA PRO A 588 -25.31 -14.35 35.13
C PRO A 588 -25.15 -14.73 33.65
N SER A 589 -26.24 -14.87 32.89
CA SER A 589 -26.18 -15.06 31.43
C SER A 589 -25.91 -13.76 30.66
N ARG A 590 -25.95 -12.61 31.34
CA ARG A 590 -25.70 -11.29 30.76
C ARG A 590 -24.35 -10.78 31.22
N GLN A 591 -23.55 -10.27 30.28
CA GLN A 591 -22.31 -9.58 30.57
C GLN A 591 -22.54 -8.08 30.38
N LEU A 592 -22.28 -7.28 31.43
CA LEU A 592 -22.46 -5.83 31.38
C LEU A 592 -21.19 -5.15 30.85
N ASP A 593 -21.35 -4.23 29.91
CA ASP A 593 -20.24 -3.45 29.35
C ASP A 593 -19.74 -2.37 30.32
N SER A 594 -18.41 -2.15 30.33
CA SER A 594 -17.81 -1.02 31.04
C SER A 594 -18.32 0.31 30.45
N GLY A 595 -18.72 1.23 31.32
CA GLY A 595 -19.34 2.49 30.91
C GLY A 595 -20.87 2.46 30.82
N ALA A 596 -21.51 1.30 31.01
CA ALA A 596 -22.97 1.22 31.07
C ALA A 596 -23.52 2.02 32.26
N LEU A 597 -24.56 2.83 32.02
CA LEU A 597 -25.16 3.71 33.02
C LEU A 597 -26.18 2.97 33.89
N ILE A 598 -26.22 3.32 35.17
CA ILE A 598 -27.05 2.71 36.20
C ILE A 598 -28.10 3.71 36.66
N PHE A 599 -29.36 3.27 36.80
CA PHE A 599 -30.51 4.10 37.17
C PHE A 599 -31.31 3.46 38.32
N GLU A 600 -32.00 4.25 39.15
CA GLU A 600 -32.91 3.75 40.21
C GLU A 600 -34.25 3.22 39.67
N GLY A 601 -34.54 3.39 38.38
CA GLY A 601 -35.81 2.97 37.77
C GLY A 601 -35.74 2.83 36.25
N GLU A 602 -36.87 2.46 35.64
CA GLU A 602 -36.94 2.13 34.21
C GLU A 602 -36.87 3.36 33.27
N ASP A 603 -36.99 4.57 33.81
CA ASP A 603 -36.84 5.81 33.04
C ASP A 603 -35.35 6.15 32.82
N MET A 604 -34.79 5.57 31.76
CA MET A 604 -33.38 5.68 31.41
C MET A 604 -33.12 6.64 30.25
N LEU A 605 -34.10 7.48 29.87
CA LEU A 605 -34.02 8.35 28.69
C LEU A 605 -33.11 9.57 28.87
N ASP A 606 -32.93 10.03 30.11
CA ASP A 606 -32.02 11.14 30.45
C ASP A 606 -30.75 10.62 31.16
N PRO A 607 -29.57 10.63 30.51
CA PRO A 607 -28.33 10.13 31.10
C PRO A 607 -27.88 10.93 32.33
N ARG A 608 -28.41 12.14 32.56
CA ARG A 608 -28.11 12.95 33.76
C ARG A 608 -28.75 12.40 35.03
N ARG A 609 -29.70 11.47 34.91
CA ARG A 609 -30.35 10.79 36.03
C ARG A 609 -29.64 9.49 36.44
N ALA A 610 -28.52 9.16 35.80
CA ALA A 610 -27.74 8.00 36.17
C ALA A 610 -27.20 8.17 37.59
N VAL A 611 -27.36 7.14 38.41
CA VAL A 611 -26.89 7.05 39.80
C VAL A 611 -25.58 6.25 39.92
N GLY A 612 -25.04 5.78 38.79
CA GLY A 612 -23.79 5.05 38.74
C GLY A 612 -23.36 4.67 37.34
N VAL A 613 -22.21 4.00 37.26
CA VAL A 613 -21.64 3.45 36.02
C VAL A 613 -20.91 2.14 36.30
N VAL A 614 -21.02 1.20 35.38
CA VAL A 614 -20.22 -0.05 35.41
C VAL A 614 -18.76 0.30 35.16
N LEU A 615 -17.89 -0.05 36.10
CA LEU A 615 -16.44 0.16 35.97
C LEU A 615 -15.81 -0.96 35.17
N ARG A 616 -16.10 -2.21 35.55
CA ARG A 616 -15.51 -3.40 34.92
C ARG A 616 -16.29 -4.67 35.24
N THR A 617 -16.19 -5.64 34.35
CA THR A 617 -16.73 -6.99 34.53
C THR A 617 -15.60 -8.01 34.40
N ARG A 618 -15.35 -8.82 35.44
CA ARG A 618 -14.30 -9.85 35.47
C ARG A 618 -14.80 -11.12 36.15
N GLU A 619 -14.55 -12.28 35.54
CA GLU A 619 -14.86 -13.60 36.12
C GLU A 619 -16.32 -13.72 36.63
N GLY A 620 -17.27 -13.08 35.93
CA GLY A 620 -18.69 -13.08 36.30
C GLY A 620 -19.07 -12.11 37.43
N LYS A 621 -18.13 -11.30 37.93
CA LYS A 621 -18.41 -10.20 38.87
C LYS A 621 -18.37 -8.87 38.14
N THR A 622 -19.42 -8.07 38.33
CA THR A 622 -19.51 -6.72 37.77
C THR A 622 -19.29 -5.72 38.89
N GLU A 623 -18.23 -4.92 38.79
CA GLU A 623 -17.98 -3.81 39.71
C GLU A 623 -18.49 -2.50 39.09
N ALA A 624 -19.16 -1.70 39.92
CA ALA A 624 -19.72 -0.42 39.53
C ALA A 624 -19.41 0.66 40.57
N LEU A 625 -19.29 1.90 40.10
CA LEU A 625 -19.35 3.07 40.96
C LEU A 625 -20.81 3.51 41.02
N VAL A 626 -21.37 3.57 42.22
CA VAL A 626 -22.80 3.80 42.40
C VAL A 626 -23.07 4.58 43.70
N ALA A 627 -24.08 5.45 43.71
CA ALA A 627 -24.49 6.18 44.91
C ALA A 627 -24.79 5.22 46.08
N ALA A 628 -24.25 5.48 47.28
CA ALA A 628 -24.32 4.52 48.40
C ALA A 628 -25.74 4.20 48.90
N SER A 629 -26.68 5.10 48.66
CA SER A 629 -28.08 5.00 49.09
C SER A 629 -28.91 4.02 48.25
N VAL A 630 -28.41 3.57 47.10
CA VAL A 630 -29.19 2.72 46.18
C VAL A 630 -28.94 1.23 46.40
N ARG A 631 -29.96 0.43 46.09
CA ARG A 631 -29.95 -1.02 46.30
C ARG A 631 -30.48 -1.76 45.08
N ASN A 632 -31.67 -1.41 44.61
CA ASN A 632 -32.24 -1.98 43.38
C ASN A 632 -32.03 -0.97 42.25
N VAL A 633 -31.42 -1.41 41.16
CA VAL A 633 -31.07 -0.54 40.04
C VAL A 633 -31.36 -1.22 38.70
N VAL A 634 -31.36 -0.43 37.65
CA VAL A 634 -31.46 -0.87 36.26
C VAL A 634 -30.22 -0.38 35.52
N VAL A 635 -29.49 -1.31 34.93
CA VAL A 635 -28.35 -1.02 34.05
C VAL A 635 -28.85 -0.90 32.62
N ARG A 636 -28.57 0.24 31.97
CA ARG A 636 -28.83 0.42 30.54
C ARG A 636 -27.62 -0.03 29.76
N ASP A 637 -27.71 -1.22 29.17
CA ASP A 637 -26.62 -1.80 28.39
C ASP A 637 -27.10 -2.28 27.01
N LEU A 638 -26.36 -1.94 25.96
CA LEU A 638 -26.71 -2.18 24.55
C LEU A 638 -28.18 -1.86 24.18
N GLY A 639 -28.74 -0.82 24.81
CA GLY A 639 -30.12 -0.37 24.61
C GLY A 639 -31.19 -1.20 25.36
N GLN A 640 -30.81 -2.17 26.19
CA GLN A 640 -31.70 -2.98 27.02
C GLN A 640 -31.66 -2.54 28.49
N ALA A 641 -32.78 -2.75 29.19
CA ALA A 641 -32.91 -2.55 30.63
C ALA A 641 -32.56 -3.86 31.35
N ILE A 642 -31.54 -3.85 32.20
CA ILE A 642 -31.11 -5.04 32.95
C ILE A 642 -31.26 -4.75 34.45
N PRO A 643 -32.21 -5.38 35.14
CA PRO A 643 -32.33 -5.27 36.59
C PRO A 643 -31.07 -5.81 37.27
N ALA A 644 -30.56 -5.08 38.25
CA ALA A 644 -29.42 -5.47 39.06
C ALA A 644 -29.59 -5.00 40.52
N ASP A 645 -28.98 -5.73 41.44
CA ASP A 645 -28.92 -5.37 42.85
C ASP A 645 -27.48 -4.94 43.22
N VAL A 646 -27.35 -3.88 43.99
CA VAL A 646 -26.08 -3.37 44.50
C VAL A 646 -25.70 -4.11 45.78
N GLU A 647 -24.61 -4.86 45.74
CA GLU A 647 -23.95 -5.51 46.88
C GLU A 647 -22.74 -4.68 47.29
N THR A 648 -22.90 -3.91 48.36
CA THR A 648 -21.83 -3.08 48.98
C THR A 648 -20.95 -3.88 49.92
#